data_AF-A0A7Y5UT66-F1
#
_entry.id   AF-A0A7Y5UT66-F1
#
_cell.length_a   1.000
_cell.length_b   1.000
_cell.length_c   1.000
_cell.angle_alpha   90.00
_cell.angle_beta   90.00
_cell.angle_gamma   90.00
#
_symmetry.space_group_name_H-M   'P 1'
#
loop_
_entity.id
_entity.type
_entity.pdbx_description
1 polymer ?
#
loop_
_entity_poly.entity_id
_entity_poly.type
_entity_poly.pdbx_seq_one_letter_code
_entity_poly.pdbx_strand_id
1 'polypeptide(L)'
;MNTPLLAALLSLSIPSLGFAQDGAAVHARMLQVASELAQARASGVPVAVTAGLVAHYAELSARVGGDDPANAAWGSGVAPIGASTPTSSGPQFQVGPACSSAGTQTFSFSGTGGAIPTTSIDTFTTQVSGLGAYLWDVNLLSSVTHFACQDLDITLVSPAGTAVVITTDNGGINDDVFNGTAWDDSTPDPVTDRAFQNGVAAAQLSPEGRLAAFRGENPNGIWTLRVQDDAFGNDGDVLAWTLQLNALATAPTVSTSSFSTSPALPLADNATTFDSLVVSGAGSSLLEIELYLEIRHTSSQDLDITLISPSGAQALVMSDCGGTLDDVFRGTLFDVDAPTPVTDVFYSNLVVVPLASPEGGFDTFLGTNPNGTWQLRVTDDSATGLGTLDRWDLTVRTAPAATVPPLSGYSGTTGPITDFGPGAPTSFTIPVSGVTGSLWDVDLTTFFVHGACADLDVTLKSPSGREVVVTTDNGFGGGVFDGTLWDDNFNDPVTDHFFTVNVVATPLSPEGRLSAFRGDTPNGNWVLTVTDDTTSVAGSLTSWSLDLATVPQAPAVNSVSFTSSPNVPIPSPGTVVDVINVTGLTAPVAEVRVYVELLHTWSDDLEVFLISPTGTRVVVITDCGGNNDDVFNGTTFDPSSTAAPSDATYVTGIAIPLLAPEGSFDSFLGENANGQWTLEVRDDFGSDLGTFVRWDLFVDTCAASVPVVYCNPVAPGTSSGCLPTLSAPTHPNVQHTGPCVLTVSQVEGAKSGLFFYGVNGSQQLSWCNGVGSSFFCVRPPTQRTSSLVSGGNAGQCDGVLPLDWHAFQLANPGSIGSPFSVGDTVDVQGWFRDPGSCKTTFLSPAVELVYGP
;
A
#
# COMPACT_ATOMS: atom_id res chain seq x y z
N MET A 1 7.01 46.48 57.45
CA MET A 1 6.23 47.17 56.40
C MET A 1 5.89 46.12 55.35
N ASN A 2 4.62 46.12 54.96
CA ASN A 2 3.91 45.09 54.21
C ASN A 2 4.51 44.76 52.84
N THR A 3 4.37 43.50 52.42
CA THR A 3 3.54 43.12 51.25
C THR A 3 3.23 41.61 51.28
N PRO A 4 1.95 41.22 51.36
CA PRO A 4 1.49 39.83 51.32
C PRO A 4 1.16 39.46 49.86
N LEU A 5 1.99 38.65 49.21
CA LEU A 5 1.63 38.07 47.91
C LEU A 5 1.99 36.58 47.76
N LEU A 6 2.59 35.96 48.79
CA LEU A 6 3.05 34.56 48.71
C LEU A 6 2.15 33.56 49.48
N ALA A 7 1.11 34.04 50.16
CA ALA A 7 0.21 33.20 50.97
C ALA A 7 -1.16 32.94 50.32
N ALA A 8 -1.40 33.43 49.09
CA ALA A 8 -2.69 33.29 48.39
C ALA A 8 -2.74 32.16 47.34
N LEU A 9 -1.66 31.38 47.18
CA LEU A 9 -1.56 30.33 46.15
C LEU A 9 -1.72 28.89 46.67
N LEU A 10 -2.04 28.70 47.95
CA LEU A 10 -2.09 27.37 48.59
C LEU A 10 -3.49 26.93 49.07
N SER A 11 -4.55 27.58 48.59
CA SER A 11 -5.92 27.16 48.93
C SER A 11 -6.90 27.35 47.77
N LEU A 12 -6.79 26.47 46.77
CA LEU A 12 -7.87 26.22 45.81
C LEU A 12 -8.01 24.70 45.68
N SER A 13 -8.90 24.14 46.49
CA SER A 13 -9.45 22.81 46.30
C SER A 13 -10.40 22.86 45.10
N ILE A 14 -10.06 22.16 44.01
CA ILE A 14 -10.92 21.94 42.83
C ILE A 14 -11.55 20.55 42.97
N PRO A 15 -12.86 20.39 42.67
CA PRO A 15 -13.60 19.16 42.97
C PRO A 15 -13.24 18.03 42.00
N SER A 16 -13.32 16.80 42.52
CA SER A 16 -13.24 15.56 41.75
C SER A 16 -14.42 15.45 40.77
N LEU A 17 -14.14 15.54 39.47
CA LEU A 17 -15.00 15.06 38.40
C LEU A 17 -14.24 13.92 37.69
N GLY A 18 -14.85 12.74 37.69
CA GLY A 18 -14.33 11.57 37.01
C GLY A 18 -14.57 11.69 35.51
N PHE A 19 -13.47 11.69 34.76
CA PHE A 19 -13.34 11.39 33.33
C PHE A 19 -11.94 10.77 33.16
N ALA A 20 -11.79 9.84 32.21
CA ALA A 20 -10.54 9.13 31.92
C ALA A 20 -9.37 10.13 31.78
N GLN A 21 -8.25 9.87 32.46
CA GLN A 21 -7.15 10.83 32.56
C GLN A 21 -6.20 10.65 31.37
N ASP A 22 -6.01 11.74 30.62
CA ASP A 22 -4.99 11.93 29.59
C ASP A 22 -3.57 11.69 30.17
N GLY A 23 -2.96 10.57 29.78
CA GLY A 23 -1.64 10.12 30.25
C GLY A 23 -0.49 11.03 29.80
N ALA A 24 -0.56 11.58 28.58
CA ALA A 24 0.47 12.46 28.02
C ALA A 24 0.62 13.76 28.84
N ALA A 25 -0.50 14.32 29.32
CA ALA A 25 -0.48 15.49 30.19
C ALA A 25 0.14 15.20 31.57
N VAL A 26 0.01 13.96 32.07
CA VAL A 26 0.62 13.52 33.33
C VAL A 26 2.13 13.26 33.14
N HIS A 27 2.56 12.67 32.01
CA HIS A 27 3.98 12.48 31.64
C HIS A 27 4.73 13.81 31.48
N ALA A 28 4.17 14.77 30.74
CA ALA A 28 4.75 16.11 30.58
C ALA A 28 4.93 16.80 31.95
N ARG A 29 3.97 16.60 32.86
CA ARG A 29 4.05 17.14 34.22
C ARG A 29 5.11 16.43 35.06
N MET A 30 5.30 15.13 34.89
CA MET A 30 6.35 14.36 35.56
C MET A 30 7.74 14.81 35.12
N LEU A 31 7.98 14.92 33.80
CA LEU A 31 9.24 15.46 33.26
C LEU A 31 9.56 16.86 33.80
N GLN A 32 8.55 17.72 33.92
CA GLN A 32 8.69 19.04 34.54
C GLN A 32 9.13 18.94 36.01
N VAL A 33 8.47 18.11 36.83
CA VAL A 33 8.80 17.92 38.26
C VAL A 33 10.19 17.27 38.44
N ALA A 34 10.59 16.36 37.54
CA ALA A 34 11.93 15.78 37.52
C ALA A 34 13.01 16.82 37.21
N SER A 35 12.76 17.72 36.25
CA SER A 35 13.67 18.82 35.91
C SER A 35 13.82 19.81 37.09
N GLU A 36 12.73 20.15 37.78
CA GLU A 36 12.72 21.00 38.98
C GLU A 36 13.51 20.35 40.13
N LEU A 37 13.36 19.03 40.30
CA LEU A 37 14.10 18.25 41.29
C LEU A 37 15.60 18.18 40.97
N ALA A 38 15.97 18.01 39.69
CA ALA A 38 17.35 18.01 39.22
C ALA A 38 18.03 19.39 39.42
N GLN A 39 17.34 20.47 39.07
CA GLN A 39 17.82 21.85 39.27
C GLN A 39 17.97 22.20 40.76
N ALA A 40 17.03 21.78 41.61
CA ALA A 40 17.11 21.98 43.05
C ALA A 40 18.33 21.26 43.67
N ARG A 41 18.59 20.02 43.23
CA ARG A 41 19.78 19.26 43.66
C ARG A 41 21.08 19.90 43.16
N ALA A 42 21.13 20.33 41.90
CA ALA A 42 22.29 21.02 41.32
C ALA A 42 22.60 22.35 42.01
N SER A 43 21.58 23.02 42.55
CA SER A 43 21.70 24.29 43.29
C SER A 43 22.06 24.11 44.78
N GLY A 44 22.28 22.88 45.26
CA GLY A 44 22.68 22.60 46.63
C GLY A 44 21.54 22.70 47.66
N VAL A 45 20.28 22.61 47.23
CA VAL A 45 19.11 22.64 48.12
C VAL A 45 19.10 21.39 49.01
N PRO A 46 18.90 21.50 50.34
CA PRO A 46 18.90 20.34 51.23
C PRO A 46 17.77 19.33 50.93
N VAL A 47 18.06 18.04 51.06
CA VAL A 47 17.14 16.92 50.76
C VAL A 47 15.80 17.01 51.51
N ALA A 48 15.79 17.58 52.72
CA ALA A 48 14.56 17.80 53.51
C ALA A 48 13.60 18.82 52.86
N VAL A 49 14.09 19.67 51.97
CA VAL A 49 13.32 20.71 51.26
C VAL A 49 12.82 20.20 49.90
N THR A 50 13.51 19.24 49.27
CA THR A 50 13.08 18.59 48.01
C THR A 50 12.13 17.41 48.20
N ALA A 51 11.87 17.01 49.45
CA ALA A 51 11.02 15.85 49.77
C ALA A 51 9.58 15.97 49.23
N GLY A 52 9.04 17.19 49.14
CA GLY A 52 7.73 17.44 48.56
C GLY A 52 7.66 17.22 47.04
N LEU A 53 8.72 17.57 46.30
CA LEU A 53 8.82 17.30 44.86
C LEU A 53 8.97 15.81 44.57
N VAL A 54 9.74 15.09 45.41
CA VAL A 54 9.89 13.62 45.30
C VAL A 54 8.55 12.91 45.57
N ALA A 55 7.80 13.34 46.58
CA ALA A 55 6.47 12.79 46.86
C ALA A 55 5.46 13.11 45.74
N HIS A 56 5.50 14.33 45.19
CA HIS A 56 4.62 14.73 44.09
C HIS A 56 4.94 13.98 42.79
N TYR A 57 6.22 13.74 42.50
CA TYR A 57 6.65 12.92 41.37
C TYR A 57 6.15 11.48 41.51
N ALA A 58 6.31 10.87 42.69
CA ALA A 58 5.80 9.52 42.97
C ALA A 58 4.27 9.42 42.93
N GLU A 59 3.55 10.47 43.33
CA GLU A 59 2.09 10.57 43.21
C GLU A 59 1.63 10.71 41.75
N LEU A 60 2.39 11.41 40.90
CA LEU A 60 2.09 11.52 39.47
C LEU A 60 2.39 10.19 38.74
N SER A 61 3.55 9.57 39.01
CA SER A 61 3.94 8.24 38.52
C SER A 61 2.87 7.19 38.87
N ALA A 62 2.39 7.16 40.11
CA ALA A 62 1.31 6.25 40.51
C ALA A 62 -0.05 6.52 39.82
N ARG A 63 -0.25 7.68 39.18
CA ARG A 63 -1.48 8.03 38.44
C ARG A 63 -1.43 7.59 36.97
N VAL A 64 -0.24 7.24 36.48
CA VAL A 64 0.04 6.63 35.16
C VAL A 64 0.68 5.25 35.34
N GLY A 65 0.11 4.43 36.24
CA GLY A 65 0.52 3.02 36.36
C GLY A 65 1.88 2.74 37.02
N GLY A 66 2.68 3.76 37.36
CA GLY A 66 4.04 3.60 37.91
C GLY A 66 5.16 4.05 36.98
N ASP A 67 4.82 4.66 35.85
CA ASP A 67 5.75 5.22 34.87
C ASP A 67 6.82 6.13 35.53
N ASP A 68 8.06 6.08 35.03
CA ASP A 68 9.21 6.89 35.46
C ASP A 68 9.97 7.40 34.21
N PRO A 69 9.40 8.38 33.50
CA PRO A 69 9.93 8.91 32.23
C PRO A 69 11.23 9.70 32.44
N ALA A 70 11.71 9.81 33.69
CA ALA A 70 13.00 10.41 34.04
C ALA A 70 14.10 9.37 34.31
N ASN A 71 13.79 8.07 34.32
CA ASN A 71 14.73 7.00 34.60
C ASN A 71 15.26 6.40 33.30
N ALA A 72 16.42 6.91 32.87
CA ALA A 72 17.13 6.64 31.61
C ALA A 72 17.67 5.19 31.42
N ALA A 73 16.96 4.18 31.93
CA ALA A 73 17.25 2.75 31.68
C ALA A 73 16.38 2.14 30.58
N TRP A 74 15.40 2.90 30.07
CA TRP A 74 14.56 2.59 28.91
C TRP A 74 14.93 3.54 27.78
N GLY A 75 15.22 2.99 26.60
CA GLY A 75 15.28 3.78 25.37
C GLY A 75 13.90 4.35 25.10
N SER A 76 13.80 5.68 25.12
CA SER A 76 12.54 6.44 25.16
C SER A 76 11.85 6.56 23.80
N GLY A 77 10.58 6.18 23.76
CA GLY A 77 9.49 6.89 23.06
C GLY A 77 8.43 7.30 24.12
N VAL A 78 7.42 8.17 23.94
CA VAL A 78 6.88 8.99 22.82
C VAL A 78 5.98 10.13 23.41
N ALA A 79 5.74 11.20 22.62
CA ALA A 79 4.50 12.05 22.46
C ALA A 79 4.55 13.56 22.87
N PRO A 80 3.75 14.50 22.28
CA PRO A 80 3.12 14.60 20.94
C PRO A 80 3.20 16.00 20.19
N ILE A 81 3.09 15.95 18.85
CA ILE A 81 2.50 16.82 17.77
C ILE A 81 2.51 18.38 17.84
N GLY A 82 3.02 19.01 16.76
CA GLY A 82 2.72 20.40 16.34
C GLY A 82 3.01 20.66 14.85
N ALA A 83 2.04 21.23 14.11
CA ALA A 83 1.97 21.29 12.65
C ALA A 83 2.81 22.39 11.94
N SER A 84 3.33 22.12 10.73
CA SER A 84 3.29 23.10 9.61
C SER A 84 3.55 22.50 8.20
N THR A 85 2.55 22.70 7.33
CA THR A 85 2.51 22.81 5.85
C THR A 85 3.50 22.03 4.95
N PRO A 86 3.08 20.87 4.38
CA PRO A 86 3.71 20.26 3.22
C PRO A 86 3.16 20.86 1.92
N THR A 87 4.03 21.10 0.93
CA THR A 87 3.63 21.32 -0.47
C THR A 87 4.28 20.23 -1.32
N SER A 88 3.44 19.51 -2.09
CA SER A 88 3.72 18.43 -3.05
C SER A 88 3.77 16.97 -2.55
N SER A 89 3.04 16.15 -3.32
CA SER A 89 2.71 14.71 -3.28
C SER A 89 3.78 13.77 -2.70
N GLY A 90 3.41 13.01 -1.66
CA GLY A 90 4.14 11.84 -1.14
C GLY A 90 3.86 10.54 -1.94
N PRO A 91 4.44 9.39 -1.54
CA PRO A 91 4.49 8.19 -2.35
C PRO A 91 3.14 7.44 -2.36
N GLN A 92 2.91 6.79 -3.49
CA GLN A 92 1.64 6.24 -3.96
C GLN A 92 1.64 4.72 -3.92
N PHE A 93 0.53 4.12 -3.47
CA PHE A 93 0.41 2.68 -3.36
C PHE A 93 0.05 2.08 -4.73
N GLN A 94 1.06 1.84 -5.56
CA GLN A 94 0.84 1.17 -6.84
C GLN A 94 0.30 -0.26 -6.64
N VAL A 95 -0.97 -0.48 -6.99
CA VAL A 95 -1.55 -1.82 -7.13
C VAL A 95 -0.77 -2.61 -8.17
N GLY A 96 -0.09 -3.67 -7.72
CA GLY A 96 0.63 -4.57 -8.62
C GLY A 96 -0.32 -5.14 -9.69
N PRO A 97 0.06 -5.15 -10.98
CA PRO A 97 -0.80 -5.73 -12.01
C PRO A 97 -1.00 -7.22 -11.71
N ALA A 98 -2.22 -7.58 -11.32
CA ALA A 98 -2.66 -8.92 -10.91
C ALA A 98 -2.30 -10.02 -11.91
N CYS A 99 -2.10 -9.66 -13.18
CA CYS A 99 -1.85 -10.59 -14.28
C CYS A 99 -0.40 -10.58 -14.81
N SER A 100 0.54 -9.97 -14.09
CA SER A 100 1.96 -10.29 -14.27
C SER A 100 2.22 -11.67 -13.66
N SER A 101 3.05 -12.51 -14.30
CA SER A 101 3.18 -13.95 -14.03
C SER A 101 3.78 -14.35 -12.66
N ALA A 102 3.71 -13.48 -11.66
CA ALA A 102 4.30 -13.65 -10.35
C ALA A 102 3.20 -13.96 -9.33
N GLY A 103 2.68 -15.19 -9.36
CA GLY A 103 1.78 -15.66 -8.30
C GLY A 103 2.50 -15.63 -6.94
N THR A 104 1.89 -15.04 -5.93
CA THR A 104 2.36 -15.07 -4.56
C THR A 104 1.92 -16.39 -3.89
N GLN A 105 2.79 -16.96 -3.05
CA GLN A 105 2.44 -18.09 -2.20
C GLN A 105 2.71 -17.68 -0.76
N THR A 106 1.71 -17.84 0.10
CA THR A 106 1.80 -17.59 1.55
C THR A 106 2.39 -18.81 2.25
N PHE A 107 3.39 -18.59 3.09
CA PHE A 107 4.02 -19.61 3.92
C PHE A 107 4.03 -19.20 5.38
N SER A 108 3.74 -20.13 6.28
CA SER A 108 3.69 -19.87 7.71
C SER A 108 4.93 -20.38 8.44
N PHE A 109 5.49 -19.57 9.32
CA PHE A 109 6.66 -19.88 10.14
C PHE A 109 6.39 -19.53 11.60
N SER A 110 6.34 -20.53 12.48
CA SER A 110 6.15 -20.30 13.92
C SER A 110 7.46 -19.99 14.62
N GLY A 111 7.44 -19.03 15.54
CA GLY A 111 8.58 -18.68 16.36
C GLY A 111 8.58 -19.35 17.73
N THR A 112 9.69 -19.16 18.45
CA THR A 112 9.83 -19.61 19.83
C THR A 112 8.92 -18.81 20.77
N GLY A 113 8.39 -19.44 21.80
CA GLY A 113 7.73 -18.76 22.92
C GLY A 113 8.58 -18.74 24.19
N GLY A 114 8.10 -18.05 25.22
CA GLY A 114 8.74 -17.98 26.54
C GLY A 114 8.21 -16.83 27.38
N ALA A 115 8.72 -16.74 28.60
CA ALA A 115 8.30 -15.73 29.58
C ALA A 115 8.69 -14.31 29.14
N ILE A 116 7.88 -13.36 29.55
CA ILE A 116 8.09 -11.92 29.50
C ILE A 116 8.18 -11.46 30.97
N PRO A 117 9.36 -11.50 31.60
CA PRO A 117 9.54 -10.98 32.94
C PRO A 117 9.45 -9.46 32.94
N THR A 118 8.88 -8.92 34.02
CA THR A 118 8.85 -7.47 34.26
C THR A 118 10.22 -6.82 34.08
N THR A 119 10.23 -5.70 33.37
CA THR A 119 11.38 -4.81 33.14
C THR A 119 12.54 -5.36 32.29
N SER A 120 12.33 -6.44 31.52
CA SER A 120 13.30 -6.95 30.54
C SER A 120 12.81 -6.86 29.09
N ILE A 121 13.76 -6.63 28.18
CA ILE A 121 13.57 -6.86 26.74
C ILE A 121 13.87 -8.31 26.46
N ASP A 122 12.84 -9.04 26.04
CA ASP A 122 12.94 -10.43 25.65
C ASP A 122 12.79 -10.58 24.15
N THR A 123 13.49 -11.58 23.60
CA THR A 123 13.57 -11.79 22.16
C THR A 123 13.19 -13.22 21.81
N PHE A 124 12.29 -13.34 20.86
CA PHE A 124 11.76 -14.59 20.36
C PHE A 124 12.07 -14.67 18.88
N THR A 125 12.48 -15.85 18.38
CA THR A 125 12.98 -15.94 17.00
C THR A 125 12.27 -17.02 16.21
N THR A 126 12.19 -16.82 14.90
CA THR A 126 11.84 -17.87 13.94
C THR A 126 12.85 -17.91 12.79
N GLN A 127 13.17 -19.11 12.33
CA GLN A 127 14.03 -19.31 11.16
C GLN A 127 13.15 -19.49 9.92
N VAL A 128 13.16 -18.48 9.06
CA VAL A 128 12.49 -18.53 7.75
C VAL A 128 13.48 -19.07 6.71
N SER A 129 13.02 -20.01 5.89
CA SER A 129 13.79 -20.57 4.78
C SER A 129 12.89 -21.14 3.70
N GLY A 130 13.39 -21.20 2.46
CA GLY A 130 12.68 -21.81 1.33
C GLY A 130 11.74 -20.86 0.57
N LEU A 131 11.75 -19.56 0.91
CA LEU A 131 10.98 -18.54 0.22
C LEU A 131 11.75 -17.95 -0.97
N GLY A 132 11.00 -17.34 -1.89
CA GLY A 132 11.56 -16.42 -2.87
C GLY A 132 12.37 -15.31 -2.19
N ALA A 133 13.35 -14.73 -2.89
CA ALA A 133 14.31 -13.81 -2.30
C ALA A 133 13.74 -12.40 -2.05
N TYR A 134 12.45 -12.19 -2.24
CA TYR A 134 11.81 -10.88 -2.21
C TYR A 134 10.44 -10.97 -1.57
N LEU A 135 10.31 -10.38 -0.39
CA LEU A 135 9.10 -10.37 0.39
C LEU A 135 8.07 -9.43 -0.25
N TRP A 136 6.82 -9.83 -0.27
CA TRP A 136 5.72 -9.08 -0.86
C TRP A 136 4.76 -8.57 0.20
N ASP A 137 4.49 -9.42 1.19
CA ASP A 137 3.49 -9.20 2.22
C ASP A 137 3.82 -10.05 3.47
N VAL A 138 3.46 -9.53 4.64
CA VAL A 138 3.77 -10.07 5.97
C VAL A 138 2.57 -9.88 6.89
N ASN A 139 2.04 -10.99 7.40
CA ASN A 139 1.10 -10.97 8.53
C ASN A 139 1.73 -11.63 9.75
N LEU A 140 1.46 -11.10 10.94
CA LEU A 140 1.95 -11.62 12.21
C LEU A 140 0.76 -12.13 13.03
N LEU A 141 0.72 -13.41 13.40
CA LEU A 141 -0.18 -13.91 14.42
C LEU A 141 0.56 -14.00 15.75
N SER A 142 0.07 -13.35 16.80
CA SER A 142 0.67 -13.39 18.13
C SER A 142 -0.28 -14.02 19.15
N SER A 143 0.24 -14.78 20.10
CA SER A 143 -0.48 -15.30 21.27
C SER A 143 0.31 -14.93 22.51
N VAL A 144 0.08 -13.71 23.00
CA VAL A 144 0.76 -13.13 24.15
C VAL A 144 -0.23 -13.04 25.32
N THR A 145 0.13 -13.64 26.45
CA THR A 145 -0.61 -13.49 27.72
C THR A 145 0.09 -12.48 28.61
N HIS A 146 -0.67 -11.57 29.21
CA HIS A 146 -0.19 -10.53 30.11
C HIS A 146 -1.33 -10.01 30.99
N PHE A 147 -1.05 -9.68 32.25
CA PHE A 147 -2.08 -9.18 33.18
C PHE A 147 -2.42 -7.68 33.00
N ALA A 148 -1.68 -6.97 32.16
CA ALA A 148 -1.98 -5.60 31.76
C ALA A 148 -1.26 -5.32 30.44
N CYS A 149 -1.95 -5.46 29.31
CA CYS A 149 -1.29 -5.35 28.01
C CYS A 149 -0.74 -3.94 27.71
N GLN A 150 -1.19 -2.90 28.40
CA GLN A 150 -0.57 -1.57 28.33
C GLN A 150 0.88 -1.52 28.81
N ASP A 151 1.38 -2.56 29.48
CA ASP A 151 2.77 -2.60 29.93
C ASP A 151 3.67 -3.15 28.79
N LEU A 152 3.10 -3.54 27.63
CA LEU A 152 3.82 -4.25 26.58
C LEU A 152 4.23 -3.36 25.41
N ASP A 153 5.52 -3.44 25.10
CA ASP A 153 6.10 -3.01 23.83
C ASP A 153 6.45 -4.22 22.95
N ILE A 154 5.86 -4.29 21.76
CA ILE A 154 6.08 -5.38 20.80
C ILE A 154 6.67 -4.83 19.50
N THR A 155 7.81 -5.38 19.06
CA THR A 155 8.46 -5.01 17.79
C THR A 155 8.81 -6.26 16.98
N LEU A 156 8.51 -6.27 15.69
CA LEU A 156 8.94 -7.31 14.75
C LEU A 156 10.18 -6.85 13.98
N VAL A 157 11.20 -7.68 13.89
CA VAL A 157 12.47 -7.38 13.22
C VAL A 157 12.77 -8.43 12.16
N SER A 158 13.06 -7.99 10.94
CA SER A 158 13.40 -8.84 9.80
C SER A 158 14.87 -9.31 9.82
N PRO A 159 15.25 -10.30 8.99
CA PRO A 159 16.64 -10.72 8.84
C PRO A 159 17.56 -9.63 8.28
N ALA A 160 17.01 -8.63 7.59
CA ALA A 160 17.75 -7.50 7.07
C ALA A 160 18.05 -6.46 8.17
N GLY A 161 17.30 -6.49 9.28
CA GLY A 161 17.47 -5.60 10.42
C GLY A 161 16.38 -4.54 10.55
N THR A 162 15.51 -4.41 9.56
CA THR A 162 14.31 -3.55 9.59
C THR A 162 13.43 -3.93 10.76
N ALA A 163 12.93 -2.95 11.50
CA ALA A 163 12.12 -3.14 12.69
C ALA A 163 10.81 -2.37 12.58
N VAL A 164 9.68 -3.06 12.79
CA VAL A 164 8.34 -2.48 12.78
C VAL A 164 7.74 -2.63 14.17
N VAL A 165 7.31 -1.52 14.74
CA VAL A 165 6.54 -1.50 15.99
C VAL A 165 5.18 -2.12 15.73
N ILE A 166 4.83 -3.15 16.49
CA ILE A 166 3.53 -3.81 16.40
C ILE A 166 2.56 -3.09 17.31
N THR A 167 2.95 -2.88 18.57
CA THR A 167 2.21 -2.04 19.52
C THR A 167 3.09 -1.55 20.66
N THR A 168 2.76 -0.38 21.21
CA THR A 168 3.31 0.24 22.42
C THR A 168 2.16 0.69 23.32
N ASP A 169 2.19 0.30 24.59
CA ASP A 169 1.28 0.74 25.66
C ASP A 169 -0.24 0.59 25.41
N ASN A 170 -0.65 -0.20 24.42
CA ASN A 170 -2.05 -0.42 24.10
C ASN A 170 -2.62 -1.66 24.80
N GLY A 171 -3.95 -1.73 24.89
CA GLY A 171 -4.64 -2.79 25.64
C GLY A 171 -5.15 -2.33 27.01
N GLY A 172 -4.60 -1.25 27.58
CA GLY A 172 -4.95 -0.80 28.92
C GLY A 172 -4.60 -1.82 30.02
N ILE A 173 -5.24 -1.69 31.17
CA ILE A 173 -5.14 -2.64 32.30
C ILE A 173 -5.81 -4.01 32.03
N ASN A 174 -6.12 -4.33 30.77
CA ASN A 174 -6.89 -5.52 30.42
C ASN A 174 -5.96 -6.72 30.22
N ASP A 175 -6.35 -7.84 30.82
CA ASP A 175 -5.65 -9.11 30.70
C ASP A 175 -5.75 -9.69 29.27
N ASP A 176 -4.65 -10.23 28.75
CA ASP A 176 -4.57 -11.17 27.63
C ASP A 176 -5.20 -10.70 26.31
N VAL A 177 -5.26 -9.39 26.07
CA VAL A 177 -5.94 -8.87 24.87
C VAL A 177 -5.18 -9.15 23.57
N PHE A 178 -3.90 -9.48 23.65
CA PHE A 178 -3.07 -9.90 22.50
C PHE A 178 -2.92 -11.43 22.37
N ASN A 179 -3.70 -12.21 23.13
CA ASN A 179 -3.62 -13.66 23.15
C ASN A 179 -4.39 -14.31 21.98
N GLY A 180 -3.84 -14.22 20.77
CA GLY A 180 -4.43 -14.76 19.55
C GLY A 180 -4.68 -13.72 18.46
N THR A 181 -4.11 -12.52 18.60
CA THR A 181 -4.28 -11.41 17.66
C THR A 181 -3.52 -11.62 16.37
N ALA A 182 -4.24 -11.54 15.26
CA ALA A 182 -3.67 -11.40 13.92
C ALA A 182 -3.38 -9.92 13.63
N TRP A 183 -2.13 -9.62 13.34
CA TRP A 183 -1.63 -8.30 12.98
C TRP A 183 -1.43 -8.26 11.48
N ASP A 184 -2.14 -7.35 10.83
CA ASP A 184 -2.12 -7.15 9.39
C ASP A 184 -2.43 -5.67 9.13
N ASP A 185 -1.51 -4.98 8.45
CA ASP A 185 -1.61 -3.54 8.17
C ASP A 185 -2.66 -3.20 7.10
N SER A 186 -3.36 -4.22 6.57
CA SER A 186 -4.57 -4.10 5.76
C SER A 186 -5.88 -4.22 6.55
N THR A 187 -5.82 -4.36 7.89
CA THR A 187 -7.02 -4.40 8.77
C THR A 187 -7.45 -2.99 9.19
N PRO A 188 -8.73 -2.60 9.12
CA PRO A 188 -9.16 -1.23 9.48
C PRO A 188 -9.41 -1.01 10.99
N ASP A 189 -8.85 -1.85 11.87
CA ASP A 189 -8.98 -1.74 13.35
C ASP A 189 -7.59 -1.48 13.96
N PRO A 190 -7.10 -0.23 13.98
CA PRO A 190 -5.78 0.08 14.51
C PRO A 190 -5.72 -0.16 16.02
N VAL A 191 -4.62 -0.74 16.48
CA VAL A 191 -4.42 -1.08 17.89
C VAL A 191 -4.53 0.12 18.85
N THR A 192 -4.24 1.32 18.36
CA THR A 192 -4.33 2.58 19.13
C THR A 192 -5.76 3.00 19.44
N ASP A 193 -6.72 2.63 18.59
CA ASP A 193 -8.10 3.10 18.66
C ASP A 193 -9.05 2.01 19.16
N ARG A 194 -8.53 0.78 19.26
CA ARG A 194 -9.27 -0.39 19.72
C ARG A 194 -9.75 -0.23 21.17
N ALA A 195 -11.05 -0.40 21.38
CA ALA A 195 -11.61 -0.56 22.72
C ALA A 195 -11.38 -1.99 23.23
N PHE A 196 -10.55 -2.13 24.26
CA PHE A 196 -10.19 -3.43 24.83
C PHE A 196 -11.08 -3.88 25.99
N GLN A 197 -11.26 -5.20 26.12
CA GLN A 197 -12.04 -5.82 27.20
C GLN A 197 -11.20 -6.87 27.93
N ASN A 198 -11.23 -6.85 29.27
CA ASN A 198 -10.43 -7.73 30.12
C ASN A 198 -10.66 -9.23 29.83
N GLY A 199 -9.58 -9.95 29.50
CA GLY A 199 -9.60 -11.38 29.21
C GLY A 199 -10.22 -11.75 27.86
N VAL A 200 -10.45 -10.77 26.98
CA VAL A 200 -11.00 -10.99 25.63
C VAL A 200 -9.94 -10.55 24.62
N ALA A 201 -9.37 -11.53 23.92
CA ALA A 201 -8.39 -11.27 22.86
C ALA A 201 -9.02 -10.49 21.70
N ALA A 202 -8.31 -9.46 21.22
CA ALA A 202 -8.61 -8.83 19.95
C ALA A 202 -8.22 -9.78 18.82
N ALA A 203 -9.19 -10.17 17.99
CA ALA A 203 -8.97 -11.19 16.98
C ALA A 203 -8.04 -10.73 15.87
N GLN A 204 -8.18 -9.48 15.43
CA GLN A 204 -7.38 -8.89 14.36
C GLN A 204 -7.19 -7.40 14.62
N LEU A 205 -5.97 -6.89 14.41
CA LEU A 205 -5.62 -5.49 14.60
C LEU A 205 -4.64 -5.04 13.52
N SER A 206 -4.68 -3.76 13.15
CA SER A 206 -3.57 -3.13 12.46
C SER A 206 -2.50 -2.71 13.46
N PRO A 207 -1.22 -3.05 13.22
CA PRO A 207 -0.12 -2.59 14.06
C PRO A 207 0.10 -1.07 13.98
N GLU A 208 0.73 -0.50 15.01
CA GLU A 208 1.13 0.91 15.03
C GLU A 208 2.11 1.27 13.89
N GLY A 209 3.04 0.36 13.58
CA GLY A 209 3.95 0.45 12.46
C GLY A 209 3.51 -0.42 11.28
N ARG A 210 3.90 -0.05 10.06
CA ARG A 210 3.45 -0.74 8.83
C ARG A 210 4.27 -1.97 8.51
N LEU A 211 3.63 -3.14 8.35
CA LEU A 211 4.29 -4.39 7.95
C LEU A 211 4.78 -4.35 6.50
N ALA A 212 4.19 -3.48 5.66
CA ALA A 212 4.66 -3.19 4.32
C ALA A 212 6.12 -2.68 4.25
N ALA A 213 6.69 -2.18 5.35
CA ALA A 213 8.10 -1.78 5.44
C ALA A 213 9.07 -2.93 5.07
N PHE A 214 8.66 -4.18 5.26
CA PHE A 214 9.49 -5.33 4.91
C PHE A 214 9.46 -5.72 3.42
N ARG A 215 8.64 -5.04 2.59
CA ARG A 215 8.44 -5.39 1.19
C ARG A 215 9.74 -5.21 0.39
N GLY A 216 10.09 -6.24 -0.39
CA GLY A 216 11.29 -6.28 -1.23
C GLY A 216 12.52 -6.86 -0.54
N GLU A 217 12.51 -7.04 0.78
CA GLU A 217 13.61 -7.68 1.51
C GLU A 217 13.70 -9.17 1.20
N ASN A 218 14.87 -9.78 1.45
CA ASN A 218 14.96 -11.23 1.44
C ASN A 218 14.40 -11.79 2.75
N PRO A 219 13.25 -12.50 2.72
CA PRO A 219 12.60 -12.95 3.95
C PRO A 219 13.30 -14.16 4.58
N ASN A 220 14.26 -14.79 3.88
CA ASN A 220 14.97 -15.96 4.38
C ASN A 220 16.05 -15.55 5.40
N GLY A 221 15.84 -15.92 6.66
CA GLY A 221 16.78 -15.65 7.74
C GLY A 221 16.11 -15.72 9.11
N ILE A 222 16.73 -15.12 10.12
CA ILE A 222 16.17 -15.06 11.47
C ILE A 222 15.28 -13.83 11.56
N TRP A 223 13.99 -14.05 11.78
CA TRP A 223 13.07 -13.01 12.22
C TRP A 223 13.02 -12.98 13.75
N THR A 224 12.92 -11.79 14.32
CA THR A 224 12.92 -11.59 15.78
C THR A 224 11.68 -10.81 16.20
N LEU A 225 10.84 -11.38 17.06
CA LEU A 225 9.84 -10.66 17.82
C LEU A 225 10.48 -10.21 19.13
N ARG A 226 10.55 -8.91 19.37
CA ARG A 226 10.96 -8.32 20.64
C ARG A 226 9.72 -7.98 21.42
N VAL A 227 9.68 -8.39 22.68
CA VAL A 227 8.61 -8.06 23.61
C VAL A 227 9.25 -7.56 24.89
N GLN A 228 8.75 -6.45 25.40
CA GLN A 228 9.26 -5.82 26.59
C GLN A 228 8.08 -5.45 27.48
N ASP A 229 8.14 -5.84 28.75
CA ASP A 229 7.19 -5.43 29.80
C ASP A 229 7.83 -4.28 30.58
N ASP A 230 7.23 -3.09 30.50
CA ASP A 230 7.76 -1.83 31.01
C ASP A 230 7.32 -1.41 32.39
N ALA A 231 6.35 -2.15 32.93
CA ALA A 231 5.84 -1.88 34.25
C ALA A 231 6.40 -2.85 35.28
N PHE A 232 6.38 -2.40 36.54
CA PHE A 232 6.64 -3.29 37.66
C PHE A 232 5.35 -4.01 38.06
N GLY A 233 5.31 -5.34 37.89
CA GLY A 233 4.42 -6.19 38.68
C GLY A 233 3.50 -7.15 37.94
N ASN A 234 3.64 -7.36 36.64
CA ASN A 234 2.76 -8.22 35.84
C ASN A 234 3.55 -9.09 34.85
N ASP A 235 4.12 -10.22 35.27
CA ASP A 235 4.81 -11.08 34.28
C ASP A 235 3.83 -11.66 33.23
N GLY A 236 4.30 -11.83 32.00
CA GLY A 236 3.55 -12.46 30.91
C GLY A 236 4.30 -13.61 30.23
N ASP A 237 3.72 -14.13 29.15
CA ASP A 237 4.33 -15.14 28.30
C ASP A 237 3.97 -14.89 26.82
N VAL A 238 4.94 -15.05 25.92
CA VAL A 238 4.67 -15.33 24.50
C VAL A 238 4.41 -16.84 24.40
N LEU A 239 3.14 -17.24 24.28
CA LEU A 239 2.77 -18.65 24.13
C LEU A 239 3.12 -19.17 22.74
N ALA A 240 2.83 -18.36 21.71
CA ALA A 240 3.16 -18.64 20.32
C ALA A 240 3.16 -17.34 19.52
N TRP A 241 3.89 -17.34 18.40
CA TRP A 241 3.70 -16.37 17.34
C TRP A 241 4.05 -17.03 16.00
N THR A 242 3.45 -16.56 14.92
CA THR A 242 3.63 -17.09 13.57
C THR A 242 3.68 -15.95 12.57
N LEU A 243 4.65 -15.99 11.66
CA LEU A 243 4.67 -15.13 10.48
C LEU A 243 4.02 -15.85 9.31
N GLN A 244 3.13 -15.18 8.61
CA GLN A 244 2.67 -15.55 7.28
C GLN A 244 3.35 -14.62 6.28
N LEU A 245 4.15 -15.20 5.38
CA LEU A 245 5.00 -14.45 4.47
C LEU A 245 4.66 -14.81 3.03
N ASN A 246 4.46 -13.79 2.20
CA ASN A 246 4.32 -13.93 0.76
C ASN A 246 5.63 -13.47 0.11
N ALA A 247 6.20 -14.27 -0.79
CA ALA A 247 7.46 -13.92 -1.44
C ALA A 247 7.50 -14.24 -2.94
N LEU A 248 8.27 -13.46 -3.68
CA LEU A 248 8.50 -13.58 -5.12
C LEU A 248 9.86 -14.24 -5.40
N ALA A 249 9.90 -15.15 -6.39
CA ALA A 249 11.11 -15.89 -6.75
C ALA A 249 12.15 -15.05 -7.53
N THR A 250 11.73 -13.96 -8.16
CA THR A 250 12.57 -13.08 -8.99
C THR A 250 12.16 -11.63 -8.75
N ALA A 251 13.10 -10.74 -8.45
CA ALA A 251 12.79 -9.32 -8.23
C ALA A 251 12.94 -8.44 -9.46
N PRO A 252 12.36 -7.23 -9.40
CA PRO A 252 12.96 -6.08 -10.07
C PRO A 252 14.44 -5.92 -9.68
N THR A 253 15.30 -5.69 -10.67
CA THR A 253 16.71 -5.33 -10.43
C THR A 253 16.77 -4.15 -9.45
N VAL A 254 17.68 -4.13 -8.49
CA VAL A 254 17.89 -2.96 -7.60
C VAL A 254 19.35 -2.55 -7.66
N SER A 255 19.60 -1.25 -7.72
CA SER A 255 20.91 -0.60 -7.73
C SER A 255 20.96 0.44 -6.62
N THR A 256 21.92 0.27 -5.70
CA THR A 256 22.27 1.29 -4.71
C THR A 256 23.41 2.14 -5.27
N SER A 257 23.32 3.45 -5.14
CA SER A 257 24.34 4.40 -5.57
C SER A 257 24.48 5.52 -4.54
N SER A 258 25.71 5.91 -4.21
CA SER A 258 25.97 7.00 -3.26
C SER A 258 26.63 8.18 -3.97
N PHE A 259 26.21 9.37 -3.60
CA PHE A 259 26.62 10.65 -4.17
C PHE A 259 27.05 11.57 -3.03
N SER A 260 28.11 12.35 -3.23
CA SER A 260 28.72 13.14 -2.16
C SER A 260 29.10 14.53 -2.64
N THR A 261 28.97 15.53 -1.76
CA THR A 261 29.53 16.87 -1.96
C THR A 261 30.08 17.41 -0.64
N SER A 262 31.12 18.24 -0.73
CA SER A 262 31.80 18.84 0.42
C SER A 262 31.96 20.35 0.22
N PRO A 263 30.88 21.11 0.36
CA PRO A 263 30.82 22.49 -0.11
C PRO A 263 31.52 23.47 0.85
N ALA A 264 31.73 23.09 2.11
CA ALA A 264 32.36 23.92 3.15
C ALA A 264 31.74 25.32 3.25
N LEU A 265 30.40 25.39 3.27
CA LEU A 265 29.66 26.64 3.27
C LEU A 265 29.47 27.17 4.70
N PRO A 266 29.65 28.47 4.95
CA PRO A 266 29.36 29.06 6.24
C PRO A 266 27.85 29.09 6.50
N LEU A 267 27.44 28.69 7.70
CA LEU A 267 26.10 28.89 8.24
C LEU A 267 26.18 30.15 9.12
N ALA A 268 25.45 31.19 8.72
CA ALA A 268 25.47 32.49 9.38
C ALA A 268 24.14 32.74 10.09
N ASP A 269 24.21 33.41 11.23
CA ASP A 269 23.09 33.74 12.11
C ASP A 269 21.94 34.40 11.32
N ASN A 270 20.69 33.96 11.55
CA ASN A 270 19.46 34.41 10.87
C ASN A 270 19.55 34.33 9.34
N ALA A 271 20.19 33.30 8.78
CA ALA A 271 20.33 33.15 7.35
C ALA A 271 20.11 31.71 6.86
N THR A 272 19.58 31.61 5.64
CA THR A 272 19.43 30.34 4.94
C THR A 272 20.57 30.13 3.94
N THR A 273 21.16 28.94 3.99
CA THR A 273 22.21 28.45 3.10
C THR A 273 21.64 27.31 2.24
N PHE A 274 22.02 27.27 0.97
CA PHE A 274 21.65 26.21 0.03
C PHE A 274 22.90 25.56 -0.54
N ASP A 275 22.87 24.24 -0.69
CA ASP A 275 23.80 23.49 -1.54
C ASP A 275 23.05 22.53 -2.45
N SER A 276 23.68 22.11 -3.55
CA SER A 276 23.05 21.22 -4.53
C SER A 276 23.94 20.04 -4.90
N LEU A 277 23.36 18.85 -4.99
CA LEU A 277 24.02 17.61 -5.39
C LEU A 277 23.30 17.02 -6.61
N VAL A 278 24.05 16.71 -7.67
CA VAL A 278 23.49 16.09 -8.88
C VAL A 278 23.60 14.56 -8.76
N VAL A 279 22.44 13.90 -8.72
CA VAL A 279 22.32 12.45 -8.81
C VAL A 279 22.17 12.08 -10.29
N SER A 280 23.00 11.17 -10.79
CA SER A 280 22.94 10.72 -12.18
C SER A 280 23.38 9.26 -12.30
N GLY A 281 22.70 8.50 -13.16
CA GLY A 281 23.01 7.08 -13.39
C GLY A 281 22.36 6.12 -12.40
N ALA A 282 21.45 6.61 -11.54
CA ALA A 282 20.62 5.79 -10.68
C ALA A 282 19.40 5.24 -11.47
N GLY A 283 18.71 4.23 -10.93
CA GLY A 283 17.43 3.74 -11.47
C GLY A 283 16.34 4.83 -11.49
N SER A 284 15.22 4.57 -12.17
CA SER A 284 14.16 5.57 -12.39
C SER A 284 13.08 5.60 -11.31
N SER A 285 13.15 4.71 -10.33
CA SER A 285 12.25 4.68 -9.18
C SER A 285 13.07 4.52 -7.90
N LEU A 286 12.93 5.46 -6.99
CA LEU A 286 13.59 5.52 -5.70
C LEU A 286 12.86 4.62 -4.71
N LEU A 287 13.57 3.65 -4.14
CA LEU A 287 13.03 2.67 -3.19
C LEU A 287 13.43 2.98 -1.75
N GLU A 288 14.49 3.75 -1.55
CA GLU A 288 15.00 4.17 -0.25
C GLU A 288 16.01 5.30 -0.49
N ILE A 289 16.13 6.20 0.48
CA ILE A 289 17.13 7.26 0.48
C ILE A 289 17.66 7.48 1.89
N GLU A 290 18.99 7.57 2.01
CA GLU A 290 19.68 7.93 3.23
C GLU A 290 20.45 9.25 3.01
N LEU A 291 20.44 10.13 4.01
CA LEU A 291 21.15 11.40 4.00
C LEU A 291 22.24 11.42 5.06
N TYR A 292 23.51 11.47 4.67
CA TYR A 292 24.60 11.66 5.61
C TYR A 292 24.97 13.14 5.70
N LEU A 293 25.11 13.71 6.90
CA LEU A 293 25.48 15.10 7.14
C LEU A 293 26.74 15.21 8.00
N GLU A 294 27.66 16.09 7.59
CA GLU A 294 28.73 16.62 8.45
C GLU A 294 28.53 18.14 8.60
N ILE A 295 27.91 18.55 9.71
CA ILE A 295 27.71 19.95 10.07
C ILE A 295 28.44 20.25 11.38
N ARG A 296 29.18 21.36 11.40
CA ARG A 296 29.68 21.98 12.64
C ARG A 296 28.80 23.15 12.99
N HIS A 297 28.41 23.28 14.26
CA HIS A 297 27.63 24.41 14.76
C HIS A 297 27.83 24.54 16.27
N THR A 298 27.90 25.76 16.78
CA THR A 298 28.11 26.01 18.23
C THR A 298 26.82 26.03 19.06
N SER A 299 25.69 25.72 18.44
CA SER A 299 24.37 25.63 19.06
C SER A 299 23.42 24.95 18.06
N SER A 300 23.41 23.62 18.04
CA SER A 300 22.75 22.89 16.97
C SER A 300 21.23 23.09 16.88
N GLN A 301 20.57 23.52 17.96
CA GLN A 301 19.16 23.89 17.95
C GLN A 301 18.81 25.09 17.07
N ASP A 302 19.79 25.86 16.59
CA ASP A 302 19.47 27.00 15.73
C ASP A 302 19.22 26.54 14.27
N LEU A 303 19.38 25.24 13.97
CA LEU A 303 19.40 24.71 12.61
C LEU A 303 18.07 24.07 12.20
N ASP A 304 17.50 24.59 11.11
CA ASP A 304 16.46 23.92 10.32
C ASP A 304 17.04 23.36 9.02
N ILE A 305 16.88 22.06 8.79
CA ILE A 305 17.42 21.38 7.60
C ILE A 305 16.28 20.76 6.80
N THR A 306 16.22 21.06 5.51
CA THR A 306 15.25 20.48 4.57
C THR A 306 15.99 19.87 3.38
N LEU A 307 15.67 18.63 3.04
CA LEU A 307 16.11 17.98 1.81
C LEU A 307 15.06 18.16 0.72
N ILE A 308 15.48 18.52 -0.49
CA ILE A 308 14.61 18.84 -1.62
C ILE A 308 15.00 17.96 -2.81
N SER A 309 14.04 17.23 -3.36
CA SER A 309 14.24 16.33 -4.50
C SER A 309 14.26 17.07 -5.86
N PRO A 310 14.68 16.41 -6.95
CA PRO A 310 14.62 16.96 -8.29
C PRO A 310 13.21 17.29 -8.79
N SER A 311 12.18 16.63 -8.24
CA SER A 311 10.76 16.93 -8.54
C SER A 311 10.22 18.11 -7.75
N GLY A 312 10.97 18.60 -6.76
CA GLY A 312 10.57 19.70 -5.88
C GLY A 312 9.90 19.26 -4.57
N ALA A 313 9.73 17.95 -4.36
CA ALA A 313 9.30 17.39 -3.08
C ALA A 313 10.31 17.73 -1.98
N GLN A 314 9.83 17.98 -0.76
CA GLN A 314 10.68 18.41 0.36
C GLN A 314 10.38 17.56 1.58
N ALA A 315 11.43 17.11 2.27
CA ALA A 315 11.32 16.51 3.59
C ALA A 315 12.11 17.35 4.59
N LEU A 316 11.49 17.64 5.73
CA LEU A 316 12.20 18.17 6.88
C LEU A 316 13.17 17.09 7.37
N VAL A 317 14.44 17.42 7.51
CA VAL A 317 15.45 16.51 8.06
C VAL A 317 15.48 16.68 9.57
N MET A 318 15.57 17.93 10.03
CA MET A 318 15.44 18.30 11.45
C MET A 318 15.09 19.80 11.58
N SER A 319 14.51 20.19 12.70
CA SER A 319 14.23 21.55 13.14
C SER A 319 14.49 21.63 14.65
N ASP A 320 15.18 22.67 15.08
CA ASP A 320 15.44 22.96 16.49
C ASP A 320 16.10 21.83 17.32
N CYS A 321 16.79 20.89 16.67
CA CYS A 321 17.36 19.71 17.31
C CYS A 321 18.80 19.92 17.83
N GLY A 322 19.18 19.23 18.91
CA GLY A 322 20.55 19.26 19.45
C GLY A 322 20.80 20.22 20.60
N GLY A 323 19.87 21.13 20.90
CA GLY A 323 20.01 22.11 21.97
C GLY A 323 21.17 23.09 21.75
N THR A 324 21.60 23.78 22.81
CA THR A 324 22.77 24.69 22.81
C THR A 324 24.12 23.96 22.73
N LEU A 325 24.15 22.73 22.20
CA LEU A 325 25.32 21.86 22.22
C LEU A 325 26.08 21.96 20.89
N ASP A 326 27.40 21.82 20.98
CA ASP A 326 28.33 21.97 19.87
C ASP A 326 28.45 20.67 19.06
N ASP A 327 28.42 20.79 17.73
CA ASP A 327 28.86 19.81 16.74
C ASP A 327 28.21 18.41 16.82
N VAL A 328 26.95 18.33 17.27
CA VAL A 328 26.27 17.03 17.43
C VAL A 328 25.91 16.35 16.10
N PHE A 329 25.84 17.12 15.00
CA PHE A 329 25.54 16.63 13.64
C PHE A 329 26.77 16.53 12.72
N ARG A 330 27.97 16.42 13.29
CA ARG A 330 29.24 16.38 12.55
C ARG A 330 29.57 14.99 12.00
N GLY A 331 28.57 14.27 11.50
CA GLY A 331 28.72 12.93 10.96
C GLY A 331 27.51 12.04 11.24
N THR A 332 26.31 12.58 11.04
CA THR A 332 25.04 11.90 11.32
C THR A 332 24.48 11.29 10.04
N LEU A 333 24.12 10.01 10.09
CA LEU A 333 23.30 9.38 9.06
C LEU A 333 21.83 9.56 9.41
N PHE A 334 21.09 10.20 8.51
CA PHE A 334 19.64 10.29 8.54
C PHE A 334 19.06 9.19 7.66
N ASP A 335 18.36 8.26 8.30
CA ASP A 335 17.75 7.08 7.70
C ASP A 335 16.33 6.96 8.27
N VAL A 336 15.32 6.81 7.42
CA VAL A 336 13.93 6.68 7.87
C VAL A 336 13.69 5.45 8.72
N ASP A 337 14.48 4.41 8.50
CA ASP A 337 14.41 3.16 9.27
C ASP A 337 15.22 3.25 10.57
N ALA A 338 15.84 4.40 10.86
CA ALA A 338 16.56 4.60 12.10
C ALA A 338 15.61 4.57 13.30
N PRO A 339 15.96 3.83 14.37
CA PRO A 339 15.06 3.56 15.49
C PRO A 339 14.76 4.77 16.39
N THR A 340 15.48 5.88 16.21
CA THR A 340 15.36 7.08 17.06
C THR A 340 15.21 8.33 16.20
N PRO A 341 14.05 9.03 16.23
CA PRO A 341 13.88 10.33 15.60
C PRO A 341 14.91 11.33 16.10
N VAL A 342 15.36 12.24 15.24
CA VAL A 342 16.34 13.28 15.58
C VAL A 342 15.84 14.17 16.74
N THR A 343 14.53 14.34 16.91
CA THR A 343 13.93 15.07 18.06
C THR A 343 14.16 14.37 19.40
N ASP A 344 14.30 13.05 19.37
CA ASP A 344 14.28 12.19 20.56
C ASP A 344 15.69 11.69 20.92
N VAL A 345 16.71 12.12 20.18
CA VAL A 345 18.10 11.79 20.46
C VAL A 345 18.58 12.48 21.74
N PHE A 346 19.19 11.71 22.65
CA PHE A 346 19.90 12.30 23.77
C PHE A 346 21.23 12.91 23.33
N TYR A 347 21.29 14.23 23.26
CA TYR A 347 22.47 14.96 22.83
C TYR A 347 23.50 15.14 23.96
N SER A 348 24.78 15.11 23.59
CA SER A 348 25.90 15.43 24.48
C SER A 348 26.88 16.34 23.77
N ASN A 349 27.39 17.35 24.49
CA ASN A 349 28.26 18.36 23.88
C ASN A 349 29.48 17.70 23.19
N LEU A 350 29.74 18.05 21.93
CA LEU A 350 30.83 17.51 21.10
C LEU A 350 30.77 15.99 20.86
N VAL A 351 29.62 15.36 21.08
CA VAL A 351 29.39 13.94 20.78
C VAL A 351 28.47 13.86 19.57
N VAL A 352 28.97 13.25 18.50
CA VAL A 352 28.21 13.08 17.25
C VAL A 352 27.09 12.08 17.45
N VAL A 353 25.91 12.40 16.93
CA VAL A 353 24.80 11.46 16.74
C VAL A 353 25.11 10.63 15.50
N PRO A 354 25.38 9.32 15.62
CA PRO A 354 25.84 8.53 14.47
C PRO A 354 24.70 8.17 13.50
N LEU A 355 23.48 8.03 14.01
CA LEU A 355 22.29 7.59 13.26
C LEU A 355 21.05 8.21 13.90
N ALA A 356 20.14 8.76 13.11
CA ALA A 356 18.85 9.28 13.54
C ALA A 356 17.82 9.19 12.41
N SER A 357 16.53 9.10 12.74
CA SER A 357 15.46 9.25 11.76
C SER A 357 15.18 10.74 11.55
N PRO A 358 15.00 11.21 10.31
CA PRO A 358 14.63 12.59 10.05
C PRO A 358 13.24 12.93 10.63
N GLU A 359 13.01 14.21 10.94
CA GLU A 359 11.72 14.70 11.43
C GLU A 359 10.57 14.56 10.42
N GLY A 360 10.88 14.72 9.13
CA GLY A 360 9.96 14.48 8.03
C GLY A 360 10.25 13.14 7.38
N GLY A 361 9.21 12.37 7.09
CA GLY A 361 9.35 11.10 6.37
C GLY A 361 9.98 11.30 5.01
N PHE A 362 11.15 10.67 4.76
CA PHE A 362 11.73 10.63 3.42
C PHE A 362 10.91 9.78 2.45
N ASP A 363 9.83 9.15 2.94
CA ASP A 363 8.80 8.49 2.15
C ASP A 363 8.31 9.37 1.00
N THR A 364 8.21 10.68 1.21
CA THR A 364 7.86 11.66 0.16
C THR A 364 8.69 11.55 -1.13
N PHE A 365 9.89 10.95 -1.05
CA PHE A 365 10.77 10.74 -2.19
C PHE A 365 10.58 9.37 -2.87
N LEU A 366 9.99 8.39 -2.19
CA LEU A 366 9.87 7.02 -2.69
C LEU A 366 8.98 6.95 -3.95
N GLY A 367 9.26 5.98 -4.82
CA GLY A 367 8.64 5.83 -6.14
C GLY A 367 9.15 6.81 -7.21
N THR A 368 9.62 7.99 -6.83
CA THR A 368 10.04 9.06 -7.77
C THR A 368 11.36 8.77 -8.49
N ASN A 369 11.65 9.49 -9.59
CA ASN A 369 12.95 9.39 -10.26
C ASN A 369 14.00 10.26 -9.55
N PRO A 370 15.04 9.66 -8.93
CA PRO A 370 16.03 10.41 -8.16
C PRO A 370 17.10 11.08 -9.03
N ASN A 371 17.14 10.82 -10.34
CA ASN A 371 18.11 11.45 -11.24
C ASN A 371 17.76 12.93 -11.45
N GLY A 372 18.67 13.81 -11.08
CA GLY A 372 18.50 15.25 -11.17
C GLY A 372 19.21 15.97 -10.03
N THR A 373 18.85 17.24 -9.84
CA THR A 373 19.47 18.08 -8.82
C THR A 373 18.70 17.98 -7.52
N TRP A 374 19.33 17.43 -6.49
CA TRP A 374 18.88 17.52 -5.11
C TRP A 374 19.40 18.82 -4.49
N GLN A 375 18.63 19.43 -3.60
CA GLN A 375 19.06 20.60 -2.84
C GLN A 375 18.93 20.35 -1.34
N LEU A 376 19.94 20.76 -0.59
CA LEU A 376 19.89 20.82 0.86
C LEU A 376 19.73 22.29 1.27
N ARG A 377 18.67 22.60 2.02
CA ARG A 377 18.41 23.91 2.61
C ARG A 377 18.72 23.83 4.10
N VAL A 378 19.62 24.68 4.58
CA VAL A 378 19.98 24.79 5.99
C VAL A 378 19.74 26.23 6.43
N THR A 379 18.83 26.46 7.36
CA THR A 379 18.58 27.78 7.96
C THR A 379 19.15 27.79 9.37
N ASP A 380 19.92 28.82 9.69
CA ASP A 380 20.18 29.21 11.07
C ASP A 380 19.16 30.29 11.44
N ASP A 381 18.25 30.01 12.37
CA ASP A 381 17.12 30.87 12.71
C ASP A 381 17.38 31.78 13.93
N SER A 382 18.59 31.72 14.49
CA SER A 382 18.98 32.40 15.72
C SER A 382 19.98 33.53 15.49
N ALA A 383 20.10 34.43 16.46
CA ALA A 383 21.04 35.55 16.42
C ALA A 383 22.40 35.25 17.07
N THR A 384 22.62 33.98 17.44
CA THR A 384 23.86 33.50 18.03
C THR A 384 24.10 32.06 17.64
N GLY A 385 25.27 31.77 17.07
CA GLY A 385 25.63 30.41 16.70
C GLY A 385 26.32 30.50 15.34
N LEU A 386 27.51 29.93 15.21
CA LEU A 386 28.19 29.92 13.92
C LEU A 386 28.51 28.48 13.56
N GLY A 387 28.40 28.18 12.27
CA GLY A 387 28.71 26.85 11.79
C GLY A 387 29.14 26.78 10.34
N THR A 388 29.33 25.54 9.90
CA THR A 388 29.67 25.21 8.52
C THR A 388 29.01 23.91 8.11
N LEU A 389 28.40 23.89 6.92
CA LEU A 389 28.04 22.67 6.21
C LEU A 389 29.31 22.15 5.51
N ASP A 390 29.95 21.14 6.11
CA ASP A 390 31.21 20.61 5.60
C ASP A 390 30.99 19.60 4.48
N ARG A 391 30.04 18.69 4.65
CA ARG A 391 29.72 17.62 3.70
C ARG A 391 28.29 17.13 3.85
N TRP A 392 27.73 16.66 2.74
CA TRP A 392 26.59 15.77 2.77
C TRP A 392 26.64 14.73 1.65
N ASP A 393 26.10 13.55 1.93
CA ASP A 393 25.96 12.46 0.97
C ASP A 393 24.50 12.04 0.83
N LEU A 394 24.11 11.60 -0.36
CA LEU A 394 22.88 10.86 -0.60
C LEU A 394 23.22 9.45 -1.03
N THR A 395 22.75 8.46 -0.29
CA THR A 395 22.66 7.08 -0.77
C THR A 395 21.24 6.87 -1.28
N VAL A 396 21.10 6.44 -2.53
CA VAL A 396 19.81 6.12 -3.14
C VAL A 396 19.77 4.65 -3.52
N ARG A 397 18.76 3.94 -3.05
CA ARG A 397 18.43 2.59 -3.51
C ARG A 397 17.35 2.71 -4.56
N THR A 398 17.58 2.16 -5.74
CA THR A 398 16.69 2.38 -6.89
C THR A 398 16.46 1.09 -7.65
N ALA A 399 15.29 0.91 -8.25
CA ALA A 399 15.09 -0.12 -9.26
C ALA A 399 15.13 0.51 -10.67
N PRO A 400 15.59 -0.20 -11.73
CA PRO A 400 15.03 0.03 -13.05
C PRO A 400 13.53 -0.16 -12.90
N ALA A 401 12.74 0.76 -13.44
CA ALA A 401 11.29 0.64 -13.41
C ALA A 401 10.91 -0.83 -13.63
N ALA A 402 10.13 -1.40 -12.71
CA ALA A 402 9.30 -2.53 -13.08
C ALA A 402 8.60 -2.15 -14.39
N THR A 403 8.29 -3.11 -15.25
CA THR A 403 7.34 -2.84 -16.35
C THR A 403 5.93 -2.66 -15.78
N VAL A 404 5.78 -1.73 -14.84
CA VAL A 404 4.57 -1.02 -14.50
C VAL A 404 4.64 0.28 -15.33
N PRO A 405 3.60 0.61 -16.09
CA PRO A 405 3.63 1.77 -16.97
C PRO A 405 3.83 3.08 -16.21
N PRO A 406 4.44 4.08 -16.86
CA PRO A 406 4.87 5.31 -16.21
C PRO A 406 3.70 6.05 -15.56
N LEU A 407 3.81 6.26 -14.24
CA LEU A 407 3.03 7.28 -13.54
C LEU A 407 3.27 8.64 -14.21
N SER A 408 2.20 9.30 -14.60
CA SER A 408 2.23 10.64 -15.18
C SER A 408 1.50 11.58 -14.24
N GLY A 409 2.24 12.48 -13.60
CA GLY A 409 1.67 13.48 -12.70
C GLY A 409 1.10 14.67 -13.45
N TYR A 410 -0.09 15.09 -13.07
CA TYR A 410 -0.82 16.21 -13.66
C TYR A 410 -1.33 17.15 -12.58
N SER A 411 -1.17 18.47 -12.78
CA SER A 411 -1.68 19.49 -11.84
C SER A 411 -2.87 20.23 -12.41
N GLY A 412 -3.86 20.54 -11.56
CA GLY A 412 -5.11 21.15 -11.97
C GLY A 412 -5.20 22.65 -11.82
N THR A 413 -6.28 23.21 -12.36
CA THR A 413 -6.65 24.61 -12.08
C THR A 413 -7.00 24.79 -10.60
N THR A 414 -6.75 25.97 -10.05
CA THR A 414 -6.99 26.29 -8.64
C THR A 414 -7.87 27.53 -8.51
N GLY A 415 -8.39 27.82 -7.32
CA GLY A 415 -9.24 28.99 -7.14
C GLY A 415 -10.10 28.98 -5.87
N PRO A 416 -10.91 30.04 -5.69
CA PRO A 416 -11.82 30.15 -4.56
C PRO A 416 -12.92 29.11 -4.65
N ILE A 417 -13.32 28.57 -3.49
CA ILE A 417 -14.53 27.77 -3.31
C ILE A 417 -15.60 28.73 -2.82
N THR A 418 -16.74 28.77 -3.52
CA THR A 418 -17.82 29.68 -3.18
C THR A 418 -18.76 29.05 -2.15
N ASP A 419 -18.97 29.78 -1.05
CA ASP A 419 -19.98 29.56 -0.01
C ASP A 419 -21.38 29.24 -0.57
N PHE A 420 -22.18 28.49 0.20
CA PHE A 420 -23.49 27.99 -0.23
C PHE A 420 -24.41 29.09 -0.78
N GLY A 421 -24.89 28.92 -2.01
CA GLY A 421 -25.73 29.89 -2.69
C GLY A 421 -26.31 29.38 -4.02
N PRO A 422 -27.09 30.19 -4.76
CA PRO A 422 -27.73 29.77 -6.02
C PRO A 422 -26.75 29.55 -7.20
N GLY A 423 -25.46 29.42 -6.93
CA GLY A 423 -24.43 29.06 -7.90
C GLY A 423 -24.32 27.55 -8.09
N ALA A 424 -23.84 27.12 -9.26
CA ALA A 424 -23.44 25.74 -9.48
C ALA A 424 -22.21 25.41 -8.59
N PRO A 425 -21.96 24.13 -8.27
CA PRO A 425 -20.76 23.74 -7.54
C PRO A 425 -19.48 24.22 -8.26
N THR A 426 -18.42 24.45 -7.50
CA THR A 426 -17.15 24.96 -8.05
C THR A 426 -16.40 23.82 -8.72
N SER A 427 -16.08 23.94 -10.00
CA SER A 427 -15.33 22.91 -10.74
C SER A 427 -13.92 23.34 -11.06
N PHE A 428 -12.97 22.46 -10.79
CA PHE A 428 -11.57 22.56 -11.17
C PHE A 428 -11.24 21.48 -12.21
N THR A 429 -10.32 21.73 -13.15
CA THR A 429 -10.04 20.78 -14.24
C THR A 429 -8.54 20.49 -14.40
N ILE A 430 -8.23 19.23 -14.68
CA ILE A 430 -6.94 18.77 -15.20
C ILE A 430 -7.12 18.27 -16.64
N PRO A 431 -6.47 18.88 -17.65
CA PRO A 431 -6.43 18.33 -19.00
C PRO A 431 -5.31 17.29 -19.13
N VAL A 432 -5.66 16.01 -19.16
CA VAL A 432 -4.72 14.90 -19.37
C VAL A 432 -4.62 14.58 -20.86
N SER A 433 -3.39 14.43 -21.36
CA SER A 433 -3.15 14.02 -22.75
C SER A 433 -1.84 13.24 -22.89
N GLY A 434 -1.76 12.39 -23.92
CA GLY A 434 -0.56 11.63 -24.25
C GLY A 434 -0.38 10.35 -23.43
N VAL A 435 -1.32 9.99 -22.56
CA VAL A 435 -1.30 8.73 -21.81
C VAL A 435 -1.68 7.57 -22.74
N THR A 436 -0.90 6.50 -22.74
CA THR A 436 -1.18 5.28 -23.52
C THR A 436 -1.54 4.12 -22.60
N GLY A 437 -2.36 3.19 -23.09
CA GLY A 437 -2.83 2.05 -22.30
C GLY A 437 -4.23 2.26 -21.71
N SER A 438 -4.63 1.35 -20.84
CA SER A 438 -5.86 1.41 -20.04
C SER A 438 -5.53 1.95 -18.66
N LEU A 439 -6.37 2.85 -18.12
CA LEU A 439 -6.23 3.32 -16.74
C LEU A 439 -6.30 2.14 -15.78
N TRP A 440 -5.38 2.07 -14.82
CA TRP A 440 -5.27 0.98 -13.87
C TRP A 440 -5.50 1.43 -12.44
N ASP A 441 -4.97 2.62 -12.13
CA ASP A 441 -4.87 3.16 -10.78
C ASP A 441 -4.84 4.70 -10.84
N VAL A 442 -5.38 5.35 -9.80
CA VAL A 442 -5.57 6.80 -9.72
C VAL A 442 -5.34 7.25 -8.29
N ASP A 443 -4.36 8.13 -8.12
CA ASP A 443 -4.13 8.83 -6.85
C ASP A 443 -4.52 10.29 -7.00
N LEU A 444 -5.22 10.83 -6.01
CA LEU A 444 -5.62 12.23 -5.98
C LEU A 444 -4.92 12.91 -4.80
N THR A 445 -4.30 14.07 -5.02
CA THR A 445 -3.82 14.92 -3.90
C THR A 445 -4.54 16.26 -3.94
N THR A 446 -5.04 16.74 -2.80
CA THR A 446 -5.75 18.03 -2.71
C THR A 446 -5.18 18.91 -1.60
N PHE A 447 -5.18 20.23 -1.83
CA PHE A 447 -4.73 21.24 -0.87
C PHE A 447 -5.85 22.25 -0.61
N PHE A 448 -6.80 21.87 0.24
CA PHE A 448 -7.94 22.69 0.63
C PHE A 448 -7.60 23.60 1.80
N VAL A 449 -7.69 24.91 1.57
CA VAL A 449 -7.70 25.90 2.65
C VAL A 449 -9.15 26.20 3.00
N HIS A 450 -9.65 25.55 4.06
CA HIS A 450 -11.01 25.71 4.57
C HIS A 450 -11.04 25.76 6.10
N GLY A 451 -11.94 26.56 6.69
CA GLY A 451 -12.06 26.69 8.15
C GLY A 451 -12.93 25.62 8.81
N ALA A 452 -13.68 24.85 8.02
CA ALA A 452 -14.43 23.66 8.43
C ALA A 452 -14.52 22.71 7.24
N CYS A 453 -13.67 21.69 7.17
CA CYS A 453 -13.60 20.81 6.00
C CYS A 453 -14.85 19.93 5.80
N ALA A 454 -15.69 19.75 6.84
CA ALA A 454 -16.97 19.06 6.73
C ALA A 454 -17.94 19.76 5.77
N ASP A 455 -17.84 21.08 5.62
CA ASP A 455 -18.71 21.82 4.70
C ASP A 455 -18.43 21.47 3.21
N LEU A 456 -17.37 20.71 2.92
CA LEU A 456 -16.91 20.42 1.56
C LEU A 456 -17.39 19.05 1.06
N ASP A 457 -18.24 19.08 0.03
CA ASP A 457 -18.55 17.91 -0.79
C ASP A 457 -17.65 17.87 -2.02
N VAL A 458 -16.80 16.86 -2.10
CA VAL A 458 -15.78 16.73 -3.13
C VAL A 458 -16.06 15.50 -3.99
N THR A 459 -16.21 15.68 -5.30
CA THR A 459 -16.28 14.58 -6.28
C THR A 459 -15.18 14.68 -7.31
N LEU A 460 -14.63 13.53 -7.70
CA LEU A 460 -13.70 13.41 -8.83
C LEU A 460 -14.42 12.77 -10.01
N LYS A 461 -14.30 13.37 -11.19
CA LYS A 461 -14.93 12.89 -12.43
C LYS A 461 -13.90 12.62 -13.51
N SER A 462 -13.92 11.40 -14.04
CA SER A 462 -13.05 10.98 -15.13
C SER A 462 -13.52 11.54 -16.49
N PRO A 463 -12.66 11.54 -17.53
CA PRO A 463 -13.03 12.04 -18.85
C PRO A 463 -14.14 11.24 -19.55
N SER A 464 -14.40 9.99 -19.14
CA SER A 464 -15.52 9.19 -19.62
C SER A 464 -16.86 9.62 -19.00
N GLY A 465 -16.81 10.42 -17.93
CA GLY A 465 -17.96 10.92 -17.19
C GLY A 465 -18.32 10.11 -15.96
N ARG A 466 -17.52 9.09 -15.60
CA ARG A 466 -17.64 8.37 -14.33
C ARG A 466 -17.23 9.29 -13.18
N GLU A 467 -17.94 9.25 -12.06
CA GLU A 467 -17.79 10.22 -10.97
C GLU A 467 -17.82 9.49 -9.63
N VAL A 468 -16.83 9.76 -8.78
CA VAL A 468 -16.61 9.13 -7.48
C VAL A 468 -16.63 10.22 -6.41
N VAL A 469 -17.32 9.95 -5.30
CA VAL A 469 -17.29 10.81 -4.12
C VAL A 469 -15.94 10.61 -3.42
N VAL A 470 -15.22 11.69 -3.19
CA VAL A 470 -13.94 11.68 -2.47
C VAL A 470 -14.20 11.82 -0.96
N THR A 471 -14.99 12.82 -0.59
CA THR A 471 -15.43 13.08 0.78
C THR A 471 -16.67 13.98 0.76
N THR A 472 -17.54 13.81 1.75
CA THR A 472 -18.75 14.57 2.07
C THR A 472 -18.87 14.66 3.59
N ASP A 473 -19.16 15.83 4.14
CA ASP A 473 -19.41 16.00 5.59
C ASP A 473 -18.28 15.59 6.57
N ASN A 474 -17.06 15.26 6.10
CA ASN A 474 -15.94 14.83 6.96
C ASN A 474 -14.93 15.93 7.29
N GLY A 475 -14.18 15.74 8.40
CA GLY A 475 -13.12 16.65 8.82
C GLY A 475 -13.50 17.50 10.03
N PHE A 476 -14.77 17.96 10.11
CA PHE A 476 -15.41 18.82 11.14
C PHE A 476 -14.64 20.07 11.64
N GLY A 477 -13.39 20.27 11.20
CA GLY A 477 -12.44 21.28 11.63
C GLY A 477 -11.66 21.85 10.44
N GLY A 478 -11.00 22.98 10.65
CA GLY A 478 -10.26 23.67 9.61
C GLY A 478 -8.88 23.07 9.32
N GLY A 479 -8.46 23.14 8.06
CA GLY A 479 -7.09 22.83 7.62
C GLY A 479 -6.72 21.35 7.55
N VAL A 480 -7.67 20.43 7.73
CA VAL A 480 -7.38 18.98 7.76
C VAL A 480 -7.14 18.40 6.36
N PHE A 481 -7.70 19.00 5.30
CA PHE A 481 -7.50 18.57 3.91
C PHE A 481 -6.50 19.42 3.11
N ASP A 482 -5.61 20.17 3.79
CA ASP A 482 -4.60 21.02 3.15
C ASP A 482 -3.31 20.23 2.83
N GLY A 483 -3.43 19.22 1.97
CA GLY A 483 -2.34 18.33 1.57
C GLY A 483 -2.66 16.84 1.64
N THR A 484 -3.94 16.46 1.64
CA THR A 484 -4.38 15.07 1.70
C THR A 484 -4.08 14.34 0.41
N LEU A 485 -3.38 13.21 0.53
CA LEU A 485 -3.33 12.13 -0.46
C LEU A 485 -4.55 11.23 -0.28
N TRP A 486 -5.38 11.14 -1.31
CA TRP A 486 -6.53 10.27 -1.43
C TRP A 486 -6.14 9.08 -2.31
N ASP A 487 -6.12 7.90 -1.71
CA ASP A 487 -5.79 6.65 -2.39
C ASP A 487 -6.56 5.54 -1.67
N ASP A 488 -7.35 4.78 -2.42
CA ASP A 488 -8.27 3.76 -1.92
C ASP A 488 -7.59 2.42 -1.61
N ASN A 489 -6.27 2.38 -1.64
CA ASN A 489 -5.44 1.34 -1.05
C ASN A 489 -4.93 1.71 0.35
N PHE A 490 -5.12 2.94 0.82
CA PHE A 490 -4.86 3.27 2.22
C PHE A 490 -5.97 2.77 3.14
N ASN A 491 -5.60 2.45 4.37
CA ASN A 491 -6.43 1.74 5.32
C ASN A 491 -6.97 2.66 6.44
N ASP A 492 -7.17 3.94 6.09
CA ASP A 492 -7.67 5.01 6.96
C ASP A 492 -8.81 5.73 6.23
N PRO A 493 -10.04 5.19 6.26
CA PRO A 493 -11.17 5.77 5.55
C PRO A 493 -11.53 7.14 6.13
N VAL A 494 -11.78 8.11 5.26
CA VAL A 494 -12.11 9.48 5.65
C VAL A 494 -13.34 9.58 6.57
N THR A 495 -14.26 8.60 6.52
CA THR A 495 -15.47 8.54 7.36
C THR A 495 -15.18 8.24 8.82
N ASP A 496 -14.14 7.47 9.09
CA ASP A 496 -13.85 6.95 10.44
C ASP A 496 -12.62 7.64 11.05
N HIS A 497 -11.88 8.40 10.23
CA HIS A 497 -10.69 9.11 10.65
C HIS A 497 -10.98 10.12 11.78
N PHE A 498 -10.19 10.07 12.84
CA PHE A 498 -10.26 11.07 13.90
C PHE A 498 -9.52 12.35 13.51
N PHE A 499 -10.29 13.37 13.12
CA PHE A 499 -9.72 14.65 12.69
C PHE A 499 -9.26 15.54 13.83
N THR A 500 -8.02 16.04 13.72
CA THR A 500 -7.48 17.08 14.59
C THR A 500 -7.33 18.39 13.83
N VAL A 501 -7.94 19.47 14.35
CA VAL A 501 -7.94 20.80 13.71
C VAL A 501 -6.51 21.28 13.40
N ASN A 502 -6.28 21.75 12.17
CA ASN A 502 -4.99 22.19 11.62
C ASN A 502 -3.88 21.12 11.57
N VAL A 503 -4.23 19.84 11.72
CA VAL A 503 -3.34 18.73 11.42
C VAL A 503 -3.82 18.11 10.12
N VAL A 504 -2.94 18.05 9.12
CA VAL A 504 -3.28 17.47 7.82
C VAL A 504 -3.55 15.99 8.01
N ALA A 505 -4.75 15.54 7.64
CA ALA A 505 -5.12 14.13 7.60
C ALA A 505 -4.64 13.57 6.26
N THR A 506 -3.59 12.77 6.28
CA THR A 506 -3.00 12.17 5.09
C THR A 506 -2.11 10.98 5.44
N PRO A 507 -2.08 9.94 4.60
CA PRO A 507 -3.00 9.65 3.49
C PRO A 507 -4.36 9.13 3.99
N LEU A 508 -5.43 9.34 3.21
CA LEU A 508 -6.78 8.86 3.51
C LEU A 508 -7.34 8.02 2.36
N SER A 509 -8.16 7.03 2.71
CA SER A 509 -9.05 6.34 1.79
C SER A 509 -10.29 7.21 1.53
N PRO A 510 -10.64 7.51 0.27
CA PRO A 510 -11.86 8.24 -0.05
C PRO A 510 -13.12 7.41 0.22
N GLU A 511 -14.25 8.09 0.41
CA GLU A 511 -15.57 7.44 0.63
C GLU A 511 -15.96 6.51 -0.53
N GLY A 512 -15.81 7.00 -1.76
CA GLY A 512 -15.96 6.21 -2.97
C GLY A 512 -14.62 5.69 -3.47
N ARG A 513 -14.64 4.58 -4.21
CA ARG A 513 -13.42 3.92 -4.69
C ARG A 513 -12.85 4.52 -5.96
N LEU A 514 -11.56 4.88 -5.95
CA LEU A 514 -10.82 5.33 -7.12
C LEU A 514 -10.57 4.16 -8.10
N SER A 515 -10.57 2.92 -7.62
CA SER A 515 -10.61 1.70 -8.42
C SER A 515 -11.80 1.65 -9.38
N ALA A 516 -12.87 2.42 -9.11
CA ALA A 516 -13.98 2.59 -10.04
C ALA A 516 -13.55 3.16 -11.39
N PHE A 517 -12.44 3.89 -11.46
CA PHE A 517 -11.87 4.40 -12.72
C PHE A 517 -11.06 3.36 -13.49
N ARG A 518 -10.83 2.15 -12.97
CA ARG A 518 -10.09 1.10 -13.69
C ARG A 518 -10.73 0.81 -15.05
N GLY A 519 -9.90 0.83 -16.09
CA GLY A 519 -10.30 0.65 -17.48
C GLY A 519 -10.86 1.90 -18.18
N ASP A 520 -11.06 3.02 -17.49
CA ASP A 520 -11.49 4.28 -18.12
C ASP A 520 -10.42 4.87 -19.04
N THR A 521 -10.82 5.87 -19.84
CA THR A 521 -9.88 6.67 -20.62
C THR A 521 -9.13 7.64 -19.72
N PRO A 522 -7.79 7.55 -19.60
CA PRO A 522 -7.02 8.50 -18.81
C PRO A 522 -6.97 9.88 -19.47
N ASN A 523 -7.06 9.94 -20.81
CA ASN A 523 -6.96 11.19 -21.58
C ASN A 523 -8.30 11.94 -21.64
N GLY A 524 -8.22 13.25 -21.49
CA GLY A 524 -9.33 14.19 -21.52
C GLY A 524 -9.37 15.03 -20.24
N ASN A 525 -10.50 15.67 -19.98
CA ASN A 525 -10.64 16.54 -18.82
C ASN A 525 -11.09 15.72 -17.62
N TRP A 526 -10.23 15.66 -16.60
CA TRP A 526 -10.63 15.28 -15.26
C TRP A 526 -11.19 16.49 -14.54
N VAL A 527 -12.29 16.33 -13.82
CA VAL A 527 -12.98 17.42 -13.15
C VAL A 527 -13.11 17.11 -11.66
N LEU A 528 -12.55 17.96 -10.82
CA LEU A 528 -12.81 17.96 -9.38
C LEU A 528 -13.93 18.96 -9.11
N THR A 529 -15.05 18.49 -8.58
CA THR A 529 -16.18 19.34 -8.21
C THR A 529 -16.20 19.48 -6.70
N VAL A 530 -16.34 20.71 -6.23
CA VAL A 530 -16.36 21.06 -4.81
C VAL A 530 -17.58 21.92 -4.54
N THR A 531 -18.44 21.44 -3.64
CA THR A 531 -19.56 22.21 -3.11
C THR A 531 -19.22 22.57 -1.67
N ASP A 532 -19.37 23.84 -1.33
CA ASP A 532 -19.42 24.29 0.07
C ASP A 532 -20.91 24.39 0.41
N ASP A 533 -21.39 23.50 1.26
CA ASP A 533 -22.82 23.28 1.48
C ASP A 533 -23.38 24.10 2.67
N THR A 534 -22.51 24.84 3.38
CA THR A 534 -22.89 25.79 4.44
C THR A 534 -22.64 27.25 4.04
N THR A 535 -23.23 28.20 4.79
CA THR A 535 -23.22 29.64 4.44
C THR A 535 -22.28 30.49 5.30
N SER A 536 -21.23 29.91 5.90
CA SER A 536 -20.51 30.56 7.00
C SER A 536 -19.00 30.66 6.87
N VAL A 537 -18.35 29.80 6.07
CA VAL A 537 -16.89 29.75 5.97
C VAL A 537 -16.48 29.48 4.53
N ALA A 538 -16.14 30.52 3.77
CA ALA A 538 -15.56 30.31 2.44
C ALA A 538 -14.11 29.81 2.51
N GLY A 539 -13.69 29.05 1.49
CA GLY A 539 -12.29 28.61 1.35
C GLY A 539 -11.74 28.65 -0.08
N SER A 540 -10.67 27.91 -0.32
CA SER A 540 -10.05 27.81 -1.65
C SER A 540 -9.29 26.50 -1.83
N LEU A 541 -9.25 26.00 -3.07
CA LEU A 541 -8.33 24.95 -3.47
C LEU A 541 -7.05 25.60 -3.99
N THR A 542 -5.94 25.41 -3.28
CA THR A 542 -4.66 26.06 -3.59
C THR A 542 -3.80 25.24 -4.56
N SER A 543 -3.96 23.91 -4.54
CA SER A 543 -3.35 22.97 -5.46
C SER A 543 -4.14 21.65 -5.45
N TRP A 544 -4.07 20.92 -6.56
CA TRP A 544 -4.41 19.49 -6.60
C TRP A 544 -3.74 18.82 -7.79
N SER A 545 -3.51 17.52 -7.66
CA SER A 545 -2.87 16.71 -8.68
C SER A 545 -3.50 15.34 -8.80
N LEU A 546 -3.33 14.75 -9.98
CA LEU A 546 -3.60 13.34 -10.24
C LEU A 546 -2.31 12.66 -10.66
N ASP A 547 -2.08 11.49 -10.10
CA ASP A 547 -1.10 10.54 -10.62
C ASP A 547 -1.88 9.33 -11.16
N LEU A 548 -1.59 9.01 -12.42
CA LEU A 548 -2.33 8.00 -13.16
C LEU A 548 -1.38 6.86 -13.53
N ALA A 549 -1.71 5.64 -13.10
CA ALA A 549 -1.05 4.44 -13.59
C ALA A 549 -1.88 3.83 -14.71
N THR A 550 -1.22 3.41 -15.77
CA THR A 550 -1.88 2.64 -16.83
C THR A 550 -1.33 1.23 -16.92
N VAL A 551 -2.01 0.35 -17.65
CA VAL A 551 -1.50 -0.92 -18.14
C VAL A 551 -1.52 -0.89 -19.68
N PRO A 552 -0.61 -1.56 -20.42
CA PRO A 552 -0.63 -1.52 -21.88
C PRO A 552 -1.97 -1.95 -22.48
N GLN A 553 -2.67 -2.85 -21.80
CA GLN A 553 -4.04 -3.28 -22.04
C GLN A 553 -4.64 -3.78 -20.72
N ALA A 554 -5.92 -3.49 -20.48
CA ALA A 554 -6.66 -4.09 -19.38
C ALA A 554 -6.57 -5.64 -19.43
N PRO A 555 -6.26 -6.32 -18.32
CA PRO A 555 -6.17 -7.77 -18.31
C PRO A 555 -7.48 -8.43 -18.74
N ALA A 556 -7.39 -9.47 -19.57
CA ALA A 556 -8.52 -10.36 -19.76
C ALA A 556 -8.70 -11.18 -18.49
N VAL A 557 -9.93 -11.28 -17.98
CA VAL A 557 -10.25 -12.06 -16.79
C VAL A 557 -11.30 -13.11 -17.09
N ASN A 558 -11.27 -14.21 -16.33
CA ASN A 558 -12.30 -15.23 -16.30
C ASN A 558 -13.05 -15.10 -14.98
N SER A 559 -14.35 -14.78 -15.07
CA SER A 559 -15.23 -14.69 -13.92
C SER A 559 -15.84 -16.05 -13.58
N VAL A 560 -15.76 -16.45 -12.31
CA VAL A 560 -16.45 -17.62 -11.76
C VAL A 560 -17.21 -17.19 -10.51
N SER A 561 -18.46 -17.63 -10.39
CA SER A 561 -19.27 -17.37 -9.20
C SER A 561 -19.48 -18.62 -8.37
N PHE A 562 -19.53 -18.42 -7.06
CA PHE A 562 -19.82 -19.42 -6.04
C PHE A 562 -20.95 -18.89 -5.17
N THR A 563 -21.84 -19.77 -4.72
CA THR A 563 -23.03 -19.38 -3.94
C THR A 563 -23.13 -20.21 -2.68
N SER A 564 -23.47 -19.56 -1.58
CA SER A 564 -23.92 -20.21 -0.34
C SER A 564 -25.22 -19.59 0.14
N SER A 565 -26.08 -20.39 0.77
CA SER A 565 -27.39 -19.96 1.29
C SER A 565 -27.58 -20.53 2.69
N PRO A 566 -26.83 -20.03 3.70
CA PRO A 566 -26.83 -20.62 5.03
C PRO A 566 -28.20 -20.51 5.71
N ASN A 567 -28.95 -19.42 5.46
CA ASN A 567 -30.25 -19.15 6.05
C ASN A 567 -30.24 -19.34 7.58
N VAL A 568 -29.30 -18.65 8.24
CA VAL A 568 -29.06 -18.72 9.68
C VAL A 568 -29.38 -17.38 10.35
N PRO A 569 -29.85 -17.38 11.62
CA PRO A 569 -30.06 -16.15 12.36
C PRO A 569 -28.75 -15.37 12.57
N ILE A 570 -28.81 -14.05 12.50
CA ILE A 570 -27.74 -13.15 12.96
C ILE A 570 -27.94 -12.96 14.48
N PRO A 571 -26.97 -13.31 15.34
CA PRO A 571 -27.09 -13.12 16.79
C PRO A 571 -27.07 -11.62 17.17
N SER A 572 -27.94 -11.19 18.08
CA SER A 572 -28.00 -9.78 18.54
C SER A 572 -27.68 -9.64 20.04
N PRO A 573 -26.57 -9.00 20.43
CA PRO A 573 -25.37 -8.76 19.60
C PRO A 573 -24.62 -10.08 19.36
N GLY A 574 -23.79 -10.12 18.33
CA GLY A 574 -22.85 -11.21 18.09
C GLY A 574 -22.53 -11.44 16.61
N THR A 575 -21.75 -12.49 16.37
CA THR A 575 -21.17 -12.77 15.05
C THR A 575 -21.69 -14.08 14.49
N VAL A 576 -21.93 -14.12 13.19
CA VAL A 576 -22.17 -15.32 12.40
C VAL A 576 -21.23 -15.35 11.21
N VAL A 577 -20.74 -16.54 10.86
CA VAL A 577 -19.85 -16.75 9.72
C VAL A 577 -20.41 -17.82 8.79
N ASP A 578 -20.14 -17.69 7.50
CA ASP A 578 -20.36 -18.75 6.51
C ASP A 578 -19.17 -18.87 5.55
N VAL A 579 -18.94 -20.07 5.01
CA VAL A 579 -17.72 -20.39 4.25
C VAL A 579 -18.05 -20.94 2.88
N ILE A 580 -17.43 -20.37 1.84
CA ILE A 580 -17.38 -20.91 0.49
C ILE A 580 -16.01 -21.55 0.25
N ASN A 581 -16.00 -22.83 -0.16
CA ASN A 581 -14.76 -23.51 -0.58
C ASN A 581 -14.56 -23.36 -2.10
N VAL A 582 -13.67 -22.45 -2.50
CA VAL A 582 -13.33 -22.20 -3.90
C VAL A 582 -12.30 -23.22 -4.39
N THR A 583 -12.55 -23.83 -5.55
CA THR A 583 -11.65 -24.80 -6.18
C THR A 583 -11.64 -24.68 -7.71
N GLY A 584 -10.57 -25.13 -8.36
CA GLY A 584 -10.48 -25.27 -9.81
C GLY A 584 -10.04 -24.01 -10.55
N LEU A 585 -9.67 -22.94 -9.83
CA LEU A 585 -9.07 -21.75 -10.42
C LEU A 585 -7.56 -21.96 -10.57
N THR A 586 -6.97 -21.51 -11.67
CA THR A 586 -5.56 -21.80 -12.00
C THR A 586 -4.71 -20.54 -12.12
N ALA A 587 -5.33 -19.38 -11.98
CA ALA A 587 -4.72 -18.07 -12.09
C ALA A 587 -5.02 -17.26 -10.81
N PRO A 588 -4.17 -16.28 -10.47
CA PRO A 588 -4.39 -15.42 -9.31
C PRO A 588 -5.65 -14.57 -9.46
N VAL A 589 -6.15 -14.10 -8.32
CA VAL A 589 -7.27 -13.16 -8.21
C VAL A 589 -6.92 -11.86 -8.95
N ALA A 590 -7.85 -11.41 -9.78
CA ALA A 590 -7.77 -10.18 -10.56
C ALA A 590 -8.89 -9.18 -10.22
N GLU A 591 -9.99 -9.65 -9.64
CA GLU A 591 -11.06 -8.84 -9.05
C GLU A 591 -11.92 -9.74 -8.17
N VAL A 592 -12.50 -9.18 -7.12
CA VAL A 592 -13.50 -9.85 -6.27
C VAL A 592 -14.76 -9.00 -6.24
N ARG A 593 -15.92 -9.65 -6.27
CA ARG A 593 -17.22 -9.02 -5.92
C ARG A 593 -17.98 -9.94 -4.98
N VAL A 594 -18.77 -9.34 -4.10
CA VAL A 594 -19.62 -10.08 -3.15
C VAL A 594 -21.05 -9.64 -3.32
N TYR A 595 -21.96 -10.60 -3.46
CA TYR A 595 -23.39 -10.37 -3.35
C TYR A 595 -23.89 -10.88 -2.01
N VAL A 596 -24.77 -10.14 -1.34
CA VAL A 596 -25.37 -10.54 -0.06
C VAL A 596 -26.90 -10.41 -0.08
N GLU A 597 -27.56 -11.32 0.63
CA GLU A 597 -28.96 -11.23 1.04
C GLU A 597 -28.98 -11.28 2.58
N LEU A 598 -28.97 -10.11 3.19
CA LEU A 598 -29.07 -9.93 4.64
C LEU A 598 -30.44 -9.29 4.96
N LEU A 599 -31.19 -9.95 5.84
CA LEU A 599 -32.39 -9.38 6.46
C LEU A 599 -32.00 -8.86 7.83
N HIS A 600 -32.37 -7.63 8.17
CA HIS A 600 -32.11 -7.02 9.47
C HIS A 600 -33.07 -5.86 9.71
N THR A 601 -33.62 -5.75 10.92
CA THR A 601 -34.58 -4.67 11.27
C THR A 601 -33.91 -3.33 11.57
N TRP A 602 -32.58 -3.30 11.66
CA TRP A 602 -31.78 -2.09 11.81
C TRP A 602 -30.43 -2.25 11.12
N SER A 603 -30.31 -1.78 9.88
CA SER A 603 -29.15 -2.17 9.06
C SER A 603 -27.82 -1.56 9.51
N ASP A 604 -27.86 -0.43 10.23
CA ASP A 604 -26.68 0.20 10.83
C ASP A 604 -25.94 -0.71 11.82
N ASP A 605 -26.63 -1.66 12.46
CA ASP A 605 -25.96 -2.52 13.45
C ASP A 605 -25.03 -3.56 12.79
N LEU A 606 -25.05 -3.65 11.45
CA LEU A 606 -24.33 -4.69 10.71
C LEU A 606 -22.92 -4.26 10.32
N GLU A 607 -21.95 -5.05 10.77
CA GLU A 607 -20.59 -5.07 10.25
C GLU A 607 -20.37 -6.34 9.40
N VAL A 608 -19.89 -6.18 8.17
CA VAL A 608 -19.67 -7.31 7.24
C VAL A 608 -18.25 -7.29 6.72
N PHE A 609 -17.58 -8.44 6.80
CA PHE A 609 -16.19 -8.61 6.38
C PHE A 609 -16.04 -9.81 5.45
N LEU A 610 -15.18 -9.68 4.46
CA LEU A 610 -14.75 -10.78 3.59
C LEU A 610 -13.32 -11.18 3.94
N ILE A 611 -13.12 -12.47 4.21
CA ILE A 611 -11.82 -13.05 4.54
C ILE A 611 -11.41 -14.02 3.43
N SER A 612 -10.23 -13.82 2.85
CA SER A 612 -9.67 -14.68 1.80
C SER A 612 -8.99 -15.93 2.37
N PRO A 613 -8.67 -16.94 1.53
CA PRO A 613 -7.96 -18.14 1.95
C PRO A 613 -6.57 -17.90 2.54
N THR A 614 -5.95 -16.75 2.25
CA THR A 614 -4.63 -16.37 2.79
C THR A 614 -4.75 -15.65 4.14
N GLY A 615 -5.96 -15.25 4.54
CA GLY A 615 -6.24 -14.57 5.82
C GLY A 615 -6.53 -13.08 5.68
N THR A 616 -6.38 -12.50 4.49
CA THR A 616 -6.69 -11.10 4.21
C THR A 616 -8.15 -10.82 4.52
N ARG A 617 -8.43 -9.87 5.42
CA ARG A 617 -9.79 -9.54 5.88
C ARG A 617 -10.09 -8.10 5.53
N VAL A 618 -11.08 -7.89 4.67
CA VAL A 618 -11.47 -6.55 4.18
C VAL A 618 -12.90 -6.25 4.59
N VAL A 619 -13.15 -5.02 5.04
CA VAL A 619 -14.51 -4.53 5.28
C VAL A 619 -15.30 -4.53 3.97
N VAL A 620 -16.48 -5.13 4.00
CA VAL A 620 -17.46 -5.00 2.92
C VAL A 620 -18.33 -3.77 3.19
N ILE A 621 -18.88 -3.68 4.41
CA ILE A 621 -19.70 -2.58 4.89
C ILE A 621 -19.76 -2.58 6.42
N THR A 622 -19.77 -1.40 7.04
CA THR A 622 -19.92 -1.19 8.48
C THR A 622 -20.83 0.02 8.71
N ASP A 623 -21.66 -0.03 9.76
CA ASP A 623 -22.42 1.11 10.27
C ASP A 623 -23.19 1.93 9.22
N CYS A 624 -23.80 1.21 8.27
CA CYS A 624 -24.50 1.79 7.14
C CYS A 624 -25.95 1.31 7.04
N GLY A 625 -26.81 2.17 6.49
CA GLY A 625 -28.22 1.89 6.27
C GLY A 625 -29.16 2.58 7.25
N GLY A 626 -28.64 3.05 8.38
CA GLY A 626 -29.39 3.67 9.46
C GLY A 626 -30.48 2.75 10.01
N ASN A 627 -31.58 3.36 10.43
CA ASN A 627 -32.74 2.66 10.97
C ASN A 627 -33.65 2.02 9.89
N ASN A 628 -33.13 1.75 8.70
CA ASN A 628 -33.91 1.17 7.62
C ASN A 628 -33.76 -0.35 7.60
N ASP A 629 -34.89 -1.05 7.61
CA ASP A 629 -34.93 -2.51 7.55
C ASP A 629 -34.52 -3.04 6.15
N ASP A 630 -33.81 -4.17 6.12
CA ASP A 630 -33.59 -5.03 4.95
C ASP A 630 -32.97 -4.36 3.70
N VAL A 631 -32.15 -3.32 3.89
CA VAL A 631 -31.55 -2.58 2.77
C VAL A 631 -30.42 -3.34 2.05
N PHE A 632 -29.88 -4.38 2.70
CA PHE A 632 -28.88 -5.29 2.13
C PHE A 632 -29.45 -6.64 1.69
N ASN A 633 -30.77 -6.73 1.52
CA ASN A 633 -31.44 -7.95 1.04
C ASN A 633 -31.36 -8.07 -0.50
N GLY A 634 -30.14 -8.22 -1.01
CA GLY A 634 -29.85 -8.36 -2.43
C GLY A 634 -28.89 -7.31 -2.99
N THR A 635 -27.85 -6.97 -2.22
CA THR A 635 -26.85 -5.96 -2.58
C THR A 635 -25.60 -6.63 -3.14
N THR A 636 -25.09 -6.10 -4.26
CA THR A 636 -23.77 -6.45 -4.78
C THR A 636 -22.77 -5.39 -4.37
N PHE A 637 -21.68 -5.80 -3.74
CA PHE A 637 -20.49 -5.00 -3.49
C PHE A 637 -19.49 -5.23 -4.61
N ASP A 638 -19.28 -4.19 -5.41
CA ASP A 638 -18.43 -4.19 -6.60
C ASP A 638 -17.44 -3.01 -6.51
N PRO A 639 -16.12 -3.24 -6.51
CA PRO A 639 -15.12 -2.18 -6.43
C PRO A 639 -15.13 -1.25 -7.66
N SER A 640 -15.83 -1.62 -8.74
CA SER A 640 -16.05 -0.76 -9.89
C SER A 640 -17.28 0.17 -9.77
N SER A 641 -18.08 0.01 -8.71
CA SER A 641 -19.22 0.87 -8.41
C SER A 641 -18.75 2.25 -7.94
N THR A 642 -19.48 3.29 -8.34
CA THR A 642 -19.24 4.65 -7.88
C THR A 642 -20.09 5.04 -6.67
N ALA A 643 -21.02 4.18 -6.26
CA ALA A 643 -21.91 4.44 -5.14
C ALA A 643 -21.23 4.01 -3.82
N ALA A 644 -20.75 4.98 -3.04
CA ALA A 644 -20.26 4.76 -1.69
C ALA A 644 -21.41 4.38 -0.75
N PRO A 645 -21.21 3.45 0.21
CA PRO A 645 -22.23 3.12 1.22
C PRO A 645 -22.64 4.30 2.10
N SER A 646 -21.70 5.17 2.49
CA SER A 646 -21.91 6.36 3.32
C SER A 646 -22.90 7.36 2.70
N ASP A 647 -22.83 7.57 1.38
CA ASP A 647 -23.64 8.54 0.64
C ASP A 647 -24.86 7.88 -0.07
N ALA A 648 -25.11 6.60 0.22
CA ALA A 648 -26.25 5.91 -0.37
C ALA A 648 -27.57 6.32 0.31
N THR A 649 -28.63 6.53 -0.50
CA THR A 649 -29.97 6.78 0.04
C THR A 649 -30.68 5.48 0.38
N TYR A 650 -30.84 5.22 1.67
CA TYR A 650 -31.51 4.03 2.19
C TYR A 650 -33.01 4.24 2.41
N VAL A 651 -33.81 3.20 2.14
CA VAL A 651 -35.26 3.20 2.37
C VAL A 651 -35.69 1.82 2.88
N THR A 652 -36.39 1.78 4.02
CA THR A 652 -36.92 0.55 4.62
C THR A 652 -37.57 -0.39 3.61
N GLY A 653 -37.09 -1.64 3.57
CA GLY A 653 -37.58 -2.72 2.72
C GLY A 653 -37.22 -2.60 1.23
N ILE A 654 -36.38 -1.63 0.87
CA ILE A 654 -35.87 -1.47 -0.50
C ILE A 654 -34.37 -1.73 -0.49
N ALA A 655 -33.97 -2.86 -1.08
CA ALA A 655 -32.57 -3.21 -1.19
C ALA A 655 -31.84 -2.30 -2.18
N ILE A 656 -30.61 -1.91 -1.83
CA ILE A 656 -29.71 -1.23 -2.77
C ILE A 656 -29.05 -2.28 -3.65
N PRO A 657 -29.19 -2.23 -4.99
CA PRO A 657 -28.73 -3.32 -5.84
C PRO A 657 -27.21 -3.40 -5.98
N LEU A 658 -26.51 -2.26 -5.89
CA LEU A 658 -25.08 -2.14 -6.18
C LEU A 658 -24.46 -1.04 -5.32
N LEU A 659 -23.39 -1.38 -4.59
CA LEU A 659 -22.56 -0.47 -3.80
C LEU A 659 -21.08 -0.78 -4.06
N ALA A 660 -20.21 0.19 -3.80
CA ALA A 660 -18.78 -0.06 -3.60
C ALA A 660 -18.57 -0.63 -2.18
N PRO A 661 -17.53 -1.46 -1.95
CA PRO A 661 -17.15 -1.87 -0.61
C PRO A 661 -16.45 -0.74 0.17
N GLU A 662 -16.66 -0.66 1.50
CA GLU A 662 -15.99 0.31 2.39
C GLU A 662 -14.54 -0.04 2.74
N GLY A 663 -14.09 -1.27 2.47
CA GLY A 663 -12.68 -1.68 2.49
C GLY A 663 -12.09 -1.88 1.08
N SER A 664 -10.76 -1.88 0.95
CA SER A 664 -10.09 -2.01 -0.35
C SER A 664 -10.07 -3.46 -0.82
N PHE A 665 -10.96 -3.83 -1.74
CA PHE A 665 -10.97 -5.18 -2.35
C PHE A 665 -9.73 -5.44 -3.22
N ASP A 666 -8.97 -4.40 -3.55
CA ASP A 666 -7.68 -4.54 -4.24
C ASP A 666 -6.64 -5.29 -3.38
N SER A 667 -6.86 -5.39 -2.06
CA SER A 667 -6.04 -6.20 -1.14
C SER A 667 -6.03 -7.68 -1.54
N PHE A 668 -7.05 -8.17 -2.23
CA PHE A 668 -7.11 -9.56 -2.69
C PHE A 668 -6.33 -9.83 -3.98
N LEU A 669 -5.84 -8.80 -4.66
CA LEU A 669 -5.24 -8.95 -5.99
C LEU A 669 -3.92 -9.71 -5.95
N GLY A 670 -3.76 -10.66 -6.87
CA GLY A 670 -2.57 -11.52 -6.94
C GLY A 670 -2.64 -12.76 -6.05
N GLU A 671 -3.59 -12.82 -5.10
CA GLU A 671 -3.75 -13.98 -4.22
C GLU A 671 -4.16 -15.24 -4.96
N ASN A 672 -3.90 -16.40 -4.35
CA ASN A 672 -4.48 -17.66 -4.80
C ASN A 672 -5.96 -17.72 -4.41
N ALA A 673 -6.84 -17.69 -5.41
CA ALA A 673 -8.28 -17.74 -5.22
C ALA A 673 -8.80 -19.04 -4.57
N ASN A 674 -8.06 -20.16 -4.63
CA ASN A 674 -8.56 -21.44 -4.14
C ASN A 674 -8.36 -21.59 -2.63
N GLY A 675 -9.42 -22.02 -1.94
CA GLY A 675 -9.43 -22.26 -0.51
C GLY A 675 -10.71 -21.79 0.13
N GLN A 676 -10.66 -21.53 1.45
CA GLN A 676 -11.82 -21.08 2.22
C GLN A 676 -11.94 -19.56 2.15
N TRP A 677 -13.01 -19.09 1.53
CA TRP A 677 -13.46 -17.71 1.68
C TRP A 677 -14.53 -17.66 2.75
N THR A 678 -14.38 -16.76 3.71
CA THR A 678 -15.32 -16.62 4.82
C THR A 678 -16.01 -15.26 4.73
N LEU A 679 -17.33 -15.23 4.77
CA LEU A 679 -18.08 -14.00 5.02
C LEU A 679 -18.48 -13.97 6.50
N GLU A 680 -18.03 -12.93 7.18
CA GLU A 680 -18.33 -12.66 8.58
C GLU A 680 -19.37 -11.54 8.64
N VAL A 681 -20.45 -11.77 9.38
CA VAL A 681 -21.52 -10.79 9.63
C VAL A 681 -21.67 -10.66 11.13
N ARG A 682 -21.49 -9.45 11.63
CA ARG A 682 -21.64 -9.11 13.05
C ARG A 682 -22.77 -8.10 13.20
N ASP A 683 -23.64 -8.35 14.17
CA ASP A 683 -24.56 -7.36 14.73
C ASP A 683 -23.90 -6.86 16.01
N ASP A 684 -23.44 -5.61 16.00
CA ASP A 684 -22.63 -5.03 17.06
C ASP A 684 -23.48 -4.37 18.17
N PHE A 685 -24.77 -4.17 17.91
CA PHE A 685 -25.75 -3.61 18.82
C PHE A 685 -26.78 -4.65 19.27
N GLY A 686 -27.52 -4.38 20.34
CA GLY A 686 -28.49 -5.32 20.89
C GLY A 686 -29.90 -4.78 20.77
N SER A 687 -30.82 -5.52 20.15
CA SER A 687 -32.31 -5.44 20.27
C SER A 687 -33.01 -5.96 19.01
N ASP A 688 -32.31 -5.92 17.89
CA ASP A 688 -32.81 -6.22 16.57
C ASP A 688 -32.51 -7.67 16.19
N LEU A 689 -33.17 -8.19 15.16
CA LEU A 689 -32.96 -9.57 14.72
C LEU A 689 -32.78 -9.58 13.22
N GLY A 690 -31.82 -10.36 12.77
CA GLY A 690 -31.58 -10.58 11.35
C GLY A 690 -31.46 -12.03 10.93
N THR A 691 -31.32 -12.23 9.63
CA THR A 691 -31.04 -13.53 9.01
C THR A 691 -30.01 -13.34 7.91
N PHE A 692 -28.92 -14.10 7.98
CA PHE A 692 -27.97 -14.25 6.91
C PHE A 692 -28.53 -15.30 5.93
N VAL A 693 -29.17 -14.83 4.85
CA VAL A 693 -29.93 -15.68 3.93
C VAL A 693 -29.00 -16.34 2.92
N ARG A 694 -28.22 -15.53 2.20
CA ARG A 694 -27.38 -15.97 1.08
C ARG A 694 -26.24 -14.99 0.83
N TRP A 695 -25.17 -15.50 0.25
CA TRP A 695 -24.15 -14.69 -0.41
C TRP A 695 -23.59 -15.40 -1.63
N ASP A 696 -23.16 -14.62 -2.63
CA ASP A 696 -22.37 -15.11 -3.74
C ASP A 696 -20.99 -14.45 -3.74
N LEU A 697 -19.96 -15.23 -4.01
CA LEU A 697 -18.61 -14.75 -4.27
C LEU A 697 -18.32 -14.84 -5.76
N PHE A 698 -18.02 -13.71 -6.39
CA PHE A 698 -17.54 -13.64 -7.76
C PHE A 698 -16.03 -13.43 -7.71
N VAL A 699 -15.28 -14.38 -8.26
CA VAL A 699 -13.83 -14.27 -8.39
C VAL A 699 -13.47 -14.20 -9.85
N ASP A 700 -12.90 -13.08 -10.23
CA ASP A 700 -12.30 -12.91 -11.54
C ASP A 700 -10.82 -13.29 -11.40
N THR A 701 -10.36 -14.22 -12.22
CA THR A 701 -8.95 -14.62 -12.26
C THR A 701 -8.34 -14.25 -13.59
N CYS A 702 -7.04 -13.97 -13.61
CA CYS A 702 -6.36 -13.65 -14.86
C CYS A 702 -6.61 -14.73 -15.91
N ALA A 703 -7.12 -14.33 -17.08
CA ALA A 703 -7.19 -15.25 -18.20
C ALA A 703 -5.76 -15.55 -18.64
N ALA A 704 -5.46 -16.84 -18.86
CA ALA A 704 -4.20 -17.23 -19.48
C ALA A 704 -4.01 -16.40 -20.75
N SER A 705 -2.88 -15.68 -20.86
CA SER A 705 -2.60 -14.91 -22.07
C SER A 705 -2.65 -15.87 -23.27
N VAL A 706 -3.49 -15.52 -24.25
CA VAL A 706 -3.60 -16.29 -25.49
C VAL A 706 -2.55 -15.73 -26.44
N PRO A 707 -1.73 -16.57 -27.06
CA PRO A 707 -0.73 -16.14 -28.01
C PRO A 707 -1.26 -15.22 -29.11
N VAL A 708 -0.54 -14.12 -29.38
CA VAL A 708 -0.94 -13.12 -30.38
C VAL A 708 -0.67 -13.63 -31.78
N VAL A 709 -1.72 -13.68 -32.60
CA VAL A 709 -1.65 -14.03 -34.02
C VAL A 709 -1.44 -12.76 -34.84
N TYR A 710 -0.43 -12.78 -35.71
CA TYR A 710 -0.07 -11.64 -36.55
C TYR A 710 0.16 -12.08 -38.00
N CYS A 711 0.37 -11.10 -38.87
CA CYS A 711 0.75 -11.33 -40.27
C CYS A 711 -0.32 -12.07 -41.10
N ASN A 712 -1.58 -11.65 -40.97
CA ASN A 712 -2.70 -12.31 -41.65
C ASN A 712 -2.55 -12.27 -43.19
N PRO A 713 -2.79 -13.39 -43.91
CA PRO A 713 -2.82 -13.40 -45.35
C PRO A 713 -3.99 -12.57 -45.87
N VAL A 714 -3.88 -12.10 -47.12
CA VAL A 714 -4.89 -11.25 -47.76
C VAL A 714 -5.71 -12.03 -48.79
N ALA A 715 -7.00 -11.70 -48.91
CA ALA A 715 -7.86 -12.31 -49.94
C ALA A 715 -7.28 -12.12 -51.36
N PRO A 716 -7.38 -13.10 -52.27
CA PRO A 716 -8.23 -14.30 -52.19
C PRO A 716 -7.62 -15.51 -51.46
N GLY A 717 -6.44 -15.37 -50.82
CA GLY A 717 -5.80 -16.48 -50.10
C GLY A 717 -5.10 -17.47 -51.03
N THR A 718 -5.26 -18.77 -50.74
CA THR A 718 -4.69 -19.89 -51.52
C THR A 718 -5.30 -19.98 -52.93
N SER A 719 -4.72 -20.80 -53.82
CA SER A 719 -5.27 -21.00 -55.16
C SER A 719 -6.69 -21.60 -55.19
N SER A 720 -7.10 -22.25 -54.11
CA SER A 720 -8.45 -22.79 -53.88
C SER A 720 -9.39 -21.81 -53.15
N GLY A 721 -8.95 -20.58 -52.88
CA GLY A 721 -9.76 -19.54 -52.22
C GLY A 721 -9.80 -19.64 -50.69
N CYS A 722 -9.02 -20.52 -50.09
CA CYS A 722 -8.96 -20.66 -48.63
C CYS A 722 -8.11 -19.57 -47.98
N LEU A 723 -8.59 -19.01 -46.87
CA LEU A 723 -7.87 -18.04 -46.06
C LEU A 723 -7.48 -18.71 -44.72
N PRO A 724 -6.27 -19.27 -44.61
CA PRO A 724 -5.88 -20.04 -43.44
C PRO A 724 -5.81 -19.14 -42.20
N THR A 725 -6.24 -19.68 -41.07
CA THR A 725 -6.11 -19.05 -39.75
C THR A 725 -5.21 -19.91 -38.88
N LEU A 726 -4.46 -19.29 -37.98
CA LEU A 726 -3.66 -19.98 -36.97
C LEU A 726 -4.26 -19.69 -35.60
N SER A 727 -4.45 -20.70 -34.78
CA SER A 727 -4.81 -20.55 -33.37
C SER A 727 -3.82 -21.27 -32.48
N ALA A 728 -3.59 -20.68 -31.30
CA ALA A 728 -2.86 -21.28 -30.21
C ALA A 728 -3.64 -20.91 -28.94
N PRO A 729 -4.22 -21.88 -28.22
CA PRO A 729 -5.13 -21.58 -27.11
C PRO A 729 -4.39 -21.10 -25.86
N THR A 730 -3.11 -21.44 -25.70
CA THR A 730 -2.28 -21.08 -24.55
C THR A 730 -0.81 -20.94 -24.96
N HIS A 731 -0.07 -20.17 -24.18
CA HIS A 731 1.38 -20.16 -24.21
C HIS A 731 1.99 -21.51 -23.71
N PRO A 732 3.17 -21.91 -24.20
CA PRO A 732 3.89 -23.08 -23.70
C PRO A 732 4.52 -22.81 -22.32
N ASN A 733 4.83 -23.87 -21.56
CA ASN A 733 5.56 -23.77 -20.29
C ASN A 733 6.89 -24.52 -20.33
N VAL A 734 7.86 -24.07 -19.53
CA VAL A 734 9.22 -24.66 -19.50
C VAL A 734 9.26 -26.10 -19.01
N GLN A 735 8.25 -26.53 -18.24
CA GLN A 735 8.11 -27.92 -17.79
C GLN A 735 7.47 -28.85 -18.84
N HIS A 736 6.98 -28.30 -19.96
CA HIS A 736 6.21 -29.01 -20.98
C HIS A 736 5.03 -29.83 -20.42
N THR A 737 4.34 -29.28 -19.40
CA THR A 737 3.16 -29.91 -18.80
C THR A 737 1.91 -29.66 -19.65
N GLY A 738 1.13 -30.73 -19.90
CA GLY A 738 -0.06 -30.67 -20.75
C GLY A 738 0.23 -30.48 -22.25
N PRO A 739 -0.78 -30.60 -23.12
CA PRO A 739 -0.62 -30.39 -24.56
C PRO A 739 -0.68 -28.89 -24.91
N CYS A 740 0.23 -28.42 -25.77
CA CYS A 740 0.21 -27.06 -26.34
C CYS A 740 -0.05 -27.17 -27.85
N VAL A 741 -1.32 -27.16 -28.26
CA VAL A 741 -1.71 -27.48 -29.65
C VAL A 741 -1.88 -26.24 -30.50
N LEU A 742 -0.95 -26.02 -31.43
CA LEU A 742 -1.06 -25.03 -32.49
C LEU A 742 -1.88 -25.60 -33.64
N THR A 743 -2.86 -24.85 -34.14
CA THR A 743 -3.76 -25.34 -35.20
C THR A 743 -3.84 -24.34 -36.34
N VAL A 744 -3.40 -24.75 -37.53
CA VAL A 744 -3.74 -24.02 -38.77
C VAL A 744 -5.04 -24.61 -39.31
N SER A 745 -6.09 -23.80 -39.40
CA SER A 745 -7.39 -24.18 -39.96
C SER A 745 -7.67 -23.44 -41.26
N GLN A 746 -8.77 -23.79 -41.95
CA GLN A 746 -9.10 -23.23 -43.27
C GLN A 746 -7.98 -23.45 -44.30
N VAL A 747 -7.32 -24.60 -44.22
CA VAL A 747 -6.37 -25.07 -45.24
C VAL A 747 -7.13 -25.88 -46.27
N GLU A 748 -6.64 -25.93 -47.52
CA GLU A 748 -7.20 -26.87 -48.48
C GLU A 748 -7.02 -28.32 -47.97
N GLY A 749 -8.05 -29.15 -48.11
CA GLY A 749 -7.97 -30.56 -47.78
C GLY A 749 -6.97 -31.34 -48.65
N ALA A 750 -6.51 -32.47 -48.13
CA ALA A 750 -5.55 -33.39 -48.73
C ALA A 750 -4.21 -32.75 -49.12
N LYS A 751 -3.72 -31.78 -48.35
CA LYS A 751 -2.40 -31.16 -48.53
C LYS A 751 -1.41 -31.64 -47.49
N SER A 752 -0.13 -31.60 -47.86
CA SER A 752 0.97 -31.76 -46.92
C SER A 752 1.49 -30.40 -46.49
N GLY A 753 1.77 -30.26 -45.19
CA GLY A 753 2.31 -29.05 -44.59
C GLY A 753 3.28 -29.37 -43.46
N LEU A 754 3.77 -28.33 -42.81
CA LEU A 754 4.60 -28.38 -41.61
C LEU A 754 4.51 -27.02 -40.93
N PHE A 755 5.06 -26.94 -39.72
CA PHE A 755 5.34 -25.65 -39.10
C PHE A 755 6.84 -25.37 -39.19
N PHE A 756 7.19 -24.10 -39.21
CA PHE A 756 8.55 -23.66 -38.95
C PHE A 756 8.50 -22.52 -37.94
N TYR A 757 9.60 -22.32 -37.24
CA TYR A 757 9.67 -21.35 -36.16
C TYR A 757 11.06 -20.72 -36.04
N GLY A 758 11.17 -19.63 -35.29
CA GLY A 758 12.39 -18.90 -35.01
C GLY A 758 12.31 -18.17 -33.67
N VAL A 759 13.46 -17.78 -33.13
CA VAL A 759 13.61 -17.15 -31.79
C VAL A 759 14.15 -15.72 -31.88
N ASN A 760 14.21 -15.15 -33.08
CA ASN A 760 14.75 -13.80 -33.33
C ASN A 760 13.65 -12.75 -33.56
N GLY A 761 12.42 -13.06 -33.13
CA GLY A 761 11.26 -12.20 -33.29
C GLY A 761 10.58 -12.30 -34.66
N SER A 762 9.58 -11.44 -34.81
CA SER A 762 8.72 -11.35 -35.98
C SER A 762 9.32 -10.50 -37.11
N GLN A 763 8.78 -10.68 -38.30
CA GLN A 763 8.97 -9.82 -39.47
C GLN A 763 7.73 -9.89 -40.37
N GLN A 764 7.72 -9.16 -41.48
CA GLN A 764 6.71 -9.32 -42.51
C GLN A 764 7.34 -9.09 -43.89
N LEU A 765 7.67 -10.18 -44.57
CA LEU A 765 8.19 -10.15 -45.94
C LEU A 765 7.20 -10.82 -46.88
N SER A 766 6.92 -10.23 -48.04
CA SER A 766 6.05 -10.92 -49.02
C SER A 766 6.65 -12.27 -49.41
N TRP A 767 5.84 -13.34 -49.30
CA TRP A 767 6.32 -14.68 -49.62
C TRP A 767 6.72 -14.81 -51.09
N CYS A 768 6.10 -14.01 -51.95
CA CYS A 768 6.25 -14.06 -53.41
C CYS A 768 6.79 -12.76 -54.00
N ASN A 769 7.76 -12.15 -53.33
CA ASN A 769 8.47 -10.95 -53.82
C ASN A 769 7.51 -9.82 -54.27
N GLY A 770 6.41 -9.62 -53.55
CA GLY A 770 5.43 -8.55 -53.77
C GLY A 770 4.18 -8.92 -54.57
N VAL A 771 4.05 -10.16 -55.07
CA VAL A 771 2.95 -10.56 -55.99
C VAL A 771 2.00 -11.62 -55.38
N GLY A 772 2.11 -11.90 -54.08
CA GLY A 772 1.36 -12.98 -53.43
C GLY A 772 0.54 -12.54 -52.21
N SER A 773 -0.41 -13.39 -51.83
CA SER A 773 -1.39 -13.17 -50.75
C SER A 773 -0.92 -13.63 -49.36
N SER A 774 0.31 -14.13 -49.23
CA SER A 774 0.89 -14.58 -47.96
C SER A 774 2.26 -13.96 -47.68
N PHE A 775 2.65 -13.97 -46.41
CA PHE A 775 3.83 -13.31 -45.89
C PHE A 775 4.69 -14.30 -45.11
N PHE A 776 6.00 -14.13 -45.17
CA PHE A 776 6.97 -14.81 -44.31
C PHE A 776 7.23 -13.94 -43.09
N CYS A 777 6.86 -14.47 -41.93
CA CYS A 777 6.67 -13.63 -40.75
C CYS A 777 7.59 -13.97 -39.58
N VAL A 778 8.34 -15.06 -39.70
CA VAL A 778 9.30 -15.53 -38.68
C VAL A 778 10.72 -15.12 -39.08
N ARG A 779 11.48 -14.46 -38.19
CA ARG A 779 12.85 -14.02 -38.51
C ARG A 779 13.86 -15.18 -38.46
N PRO A 780 14.74 -15.33 -39.48
CA PRO A 780 15.78 -16.36 -39.47
C PRO A 780 16.79 -16.19 -38.32
N PRO A 781 17.48 -17.28 -37.90
CA PRO A 781 17.40 -18.63 -38.44
C PRO A 781 16.10 -19.36 -38.06
N THR A 782 15.57 -20.18 -38.97
CA THR A 782 14.33 -20.93 -38.74
C THR A 782 14.56 -22.44 -38.68
N GLN A 783 13.81 -23.12 -37.81
CA GLN A 783 13.78 -24.57 -37.65
C GLN A 783 12.44 -25.12 -38.15
N ARG A 784 12.47 -26.30 -38.78
CA ARG A 784 11.26 -26.97 -39.30
C ARG A 784 10.81 -28.09 -38.37
N THR A 785 9.50 -28.28 -38.29
CA THR A 785 8.89 -29.42 -37.62
C THR A 785 8.70 -30.59 -38.59
N SER A 786 8.21 -31.72 -38.06
CA SER A 786 7.83 -32.87 -38.88
C SER A 786 6.69 -32.54 -39.85
N SER A 787 6.64 -33.25 -40.97
CA SER A 787 5.55 -33.11 -41.94
C SER A 787 4.21 -33.54 -41.37
N LEU A 788 3.18 -32.77 -41.67
CA LEU A 788 1.77 -32.99 -41.34
C LEU A 788 0.94 -33.12 -42.63
N VAL A 789 -0.28 -33.61 -42.48
CA VAL A 789 -1.29 -33.68 -43.54
C VAL A 789 -2.56 -33.00 -43.06
N SER A 790 -3.21 -32.22 -43.94
CA SER A 790 -4.35 -31.38 -43.55
C SER A 790 -5.66 -32.15 -43.34
N GLY A 791 -5.74 -33.42 -43.73
CA GLY A 791 -7.03 -34.13 -43.76
C GLY A 791 -8.03 -33.44 -44.71
N GLY A 792 -9.33 -33.55 -44.46
CA GLY A 792 -10.35 -32.85 -45.26
C GLY A 792 -10.48 -33.33 -46.72
N ASN A 793 -11.26 -32.60 -47.52
CA ASN A 793 -11.55 -32.90 -48.91
C ASN A 793 -10.75 -32.00 -49.87
N ALA A 794 -10.20 -32.60 -50.93
CA ALA A 794 -9.44 -31.84 -51.94
C ALA A 794 -10.29 -30.72 -52.57
N GLY A 795 -9.72 -29.52 -52.70
CA GLY A 795 -10.42 -28.34 -53.22
C GLY A 795 -11.44 -27.70 -52.26
N GLN A 796 -11.54 -28.15 -51.01
CA GLN A 796 -12.37 -27.54 -49.96
C GLN A 796 -11.49 -26.98 -48.83
N CYS A 797 -11.96 -25.94 -48.14
CA CYS A 797 -11.24 -25.29 -47.03
C CYS A 797 -11.54 -25.93 -45.67
N ASP A 798 -11.67 -27.26 -45.64
CA ASP A 798 -11.98 -28.07 -44.45
C ASP A 798 -10.75 -28.80 -43.88
N GLY A 799 -9.56 -28.49 -44.39
CA GLY A 799 -8.29 -29.04 -43.91
C GLY A 799 -7.75 -28.31 -42.67
N VAL A 800 -7.10 -29.07 -41.80
CA VAL A 800 -6.52 -28.63 -40.52
C VAL A 800 -5.14 -29.26 -40.31
N LEU A 801 -4.15 -28.46 -39.91
CA LEU A 801 -2.81 -28.91 -39.53
C LEU A 801 -2.58 -28.67 -38.02
N PRO A 802 -2.70 -29.69 -37.17
CA PRO A 802 -2.41 -29.59 -35.74
C PRO A 802 -0.94 -29.93 -35.42
N LEU A 803 -0.33 -29.18 -34.52
CA LEU A 803 0.99 -29.45 -33.95
C LEU A 803 0.93 -29.33 -32.42
N ASP A 804 1.25 -30.41 -31.72
CA ASP A 804 1.55 -30.33 -30.29
C ASP A 804 3.00 -29.85 -30.10
N TRP A 805 3.13 -28.60 -29.68
CA TRP A 805 4.40 -27.90 -29.50
C TRP A 805 5.26 -28.53 -28.40
N HIS A 806 4.66 -28.90 -27.27
CA HIS A 806 5.38 -29.56 -26.18
C HIS A 806 5.91 -30.93 -26.60
N ALA A 807 5.08 -31.73 -27.27
CA ALA A 807 5.49 -33.03 -27.79
C ALA A 807 6.64 -32.89 -28.80
N PHE A 808 6.61 -31.86 -29.66
CA PHE A 808 7.70 -31.56 -30.58
C PHE A 808 8.99 -31.19 -29.86
N GLN A 809 8.95 -30.30 -28.87
CA GLN A 809 10.13 -29.87 -28.10
C GLN A 809 10.79 -31.04 -27.35
N LEU A 810 9.98 -31.86 -26.66
CA LEU A 810 10.46 -33.05 -25.95
C LEU A 810 11.11 -34.08 -26.88
N ALA A 811 10.59 -34.23 -28.10
CA ALA A 811 11.17 -35.11 -29.10
C ALA A 811 12.43 -34.55 -29.77
N ASN A 812 12.72 -33.24 -29.65
CA ASN A 812 13.79 -32.55 -30.37
C ASN A 812 14.61 -31.63 -29.43
N PRO A 813 15.34 -32.17 -28.45
CA PRO A 813 16.06 -31.39 -27.43
C PRO A 813 17.25 -30.56 -27.98
N GLY A 814 17.69 -30.79 -29.22
CA GLY A 814 18.73 -30.02 -29.89
C GLY A 814 18.20 -28.96 -30.86
N SER A 815 16.89 -28.69 -30.83
CA SER A 815 16.25 -27.73 -31.71
C SER A 815 16.55 -26.29 -31.26
N ILE A 816 16.43 -25.32 -32.18
CA ILE A 816 16.76 -23.93 -31.87
C ILE A 816 15.92 -23.41 -30.70
N GLY A 817 16.56 -22.73 -29.75
CA GLY A 817 15.94 -22.19 -28.53
C GLY A 817 15.84 -23.18 -27.37
N SER A 818 16.10 -24.48 -27.57
CA SER A 818 16.04 -25.46 -26.48
C SER A 818 17.37 -25.54 -25.71
N PRO A 819 17.38 -25.55 -24.36
CA PRO A 819 16.22 -25.40 -23.48
C PRO A 819 15.73 -23.95 -23.40
N PHE A 820 14.40 -23.77 -23.36
CA PHE A 820 13.77 -22.47 -23.17
C PHE A 820 13.69 -22.11 -21.69
N SER A 821 13.84 -20.82 -21.39
CA SER A 821 13.65 -20.21 -20.07
C SER A 821 12.32 -19.46 -20.01
N VAL A 822 11.82 -19.20 -18.80
CA VAL A 822 10.62 -18.37 -18.61
C VAL A 822 10.86 -16.99 -19.22
N GLY A 823 9.91 -16.52 -20.02
CA GLY A 823 9.98 -15.26 -20.77
C GLY A 823 10.57 -15.38 -22.18
N ASP A 824 11.20 -16.50 -22.55
CA ASP A 824 11.70 -16.69 -23.91
C ASP A 824 10.56 -16.68 -24.93
N THR A 825 10.80 -16.08 -26.09
CA THR A 825 9.80 -15.98 -27.16
C THR A 825 10.14 -16.85 -28.36
N VAL A 826 9.11 -17.36 -29.02
CA VAL A 826 9.21 -18.14 -30.24
C VAL A 826 8.08 -17.83 -31.21
N ASP A 827 8.45 -17.46 -32.43
CA ASP A 827 7.51 -17.19 -33.51
C ASP A 827 7.30 -18.44 -34.35
N VAL A 828 6.06 -18.89 -34.46
CA VAL A 828 5.69 -20.11 -35.18
C VAL A 828 4.76 -19.80 -36.34
N GLN A 829 5.01 -20.40 -37.50
CA GLN A 829 4.20 -20.20 -38.71
C GLN A 829 3.99 -21.52 -39.47
N GLY A 830 2.79 -21.68 -40.00
CA GLY A 830 2.43 -22.82 -40.85
C GLY A 830 2.85 -22.62 -42.30
N TRP A 831 3.37 -23.69 -42.90
CA TRP A 831 3.66 -23.80 -44.33
C TRP A 831 2.91 -25.00 -44.90
N PHE A 832 2.34 -24.87 -46.09
CA PHE A 832 1.70 -25.99 -46.76
C PHE A 832 1.77 -25.91 -48.28
N ARG A 833 1.54 -27.07 -48.92
CA ARG A 833 1.53 -27.21 -50.38
C ARG A 833 0.30 -26.53 -50.97
N ASP A 834 0.56 -25.66 -51.95
CA ASP A 834 -0.47 -25.04 -52.78
C ASP A 834 0.07 -24.95 -54.22
N PRO A 835 -0.15 -25.98 -55.05
CA PRO A 835 0.44 -26.05 -56.39
C PRO A 835 0.09 -24.88 -57.31
N GLY A 836 -1.06 -24.23 -57.09
CA GLY A 836 -1.51 -23.08 -57.87
C GLY A 836 -0.95 -21.74 -57.38
N SER A 837 -0.36 -21.69 -56.18
CA SER A 837 0.28 -20.50 -55.63
C SER A 837 1.72 -20.34 -56.13
N CYS A 838 2.22 -19.11 -56.04
CA CYS A 838 3.63 -18.80 -56.24
C CYS A 838 4.51 -19.64 -55.30
N LYS A 839 5.65 -20.11 -55.83
CA LYS A 839 6.52 -21.10 -55.18
C LYS A 839 5.83 -22.44 -54.85
N THR A 840 4.65 -22.74 -55.41
CA THR A 840 3.88 -23.98 -55.19
C THR A 840 3.46 -24.21 -53.73
N THR A 841 3.41 -23.12 -52.94
CA THR A 841 3.24 -23.17 -51.47
C THR A 841 2.51 -21.94 -50.96
N PHE A 842 1.99 -22.02 -49.75
CA PHE A 842 1.34 -20.92 -49.05
C PHE A 842 1.74 -20.90 -47.57
N LEU A 843 1.69 -19.72 -46.95
CA LEU A 843 1.98 -19.50 -45.53
C LEU A 843 0.72 -19.05 -44.79
N SER A 844 0.49 -19.61 -43.60
CA SER A 844 -0.55 -19.16 -42.67
C SER A 844 -0.16 -17.82 -42.02
N PRO A 845 -1.02 -17.21 -41.17
CA PRO A 845 -0.55 -16.26 -40.17
C PRO A 845 0.55 -16.87 -39.29
N ALA A 846 1.25 -16.03 -38.54
CA ALA A 846 2.21 -16.46 -37.53
C ALA A 846 1.67 -16.17 -36.12
N VAL A 847 2.21 -16.86 -35.12
CA VAL A 847 1.88 -16.67 -33.71
C VAL A 847 3.16 -16.51 -32.91
N GLU A 848 3.18 -15.54 -32.01
CA GLU A 848 4.27 -15.38 -31.05
C GLU A 848 3.90 -16.11 -29.75
N LEU A 849 4.72 -17.07 -29.35
CA LEU A 849 4.58 -17.80 -28.10
C LEU A 849 5.64 -17.31 -27.11
N VAL A 850 5.25 -16.99 -25.88
CA VAL A 850 6.12 -16.70 -24.74
C VAL A 850 6.13 -17.90 -23.80
N TYR A 851 7.28 -18.34 -23.29
CA TYR A 851 7.35 -19.45 -22.33
C TYR A 851 6.97 -19.00 -20.93
N GLY A 852 5.95 -19.65 -20.36
CA GLY A 852 5.56 -19.52 -18.95
C GLY A 852 6.32 -20.49 -18.03
N PRO A 853 6.16 -20.32 -16.70
CA PRO A 853 6.72 -21.20 -15.68
C PRO A 853 6.21 -22.65 -15.75
#